data_AF-A0A497EAL1-F1
#
_entry.id   AF-A0A497EAL1-F1
#
_cell.length_a   1.000
_cell.length_b   1.000
_cell.length_c   1.000
_cell.angle_alpha   90.00
_cell.angle_beta   90.00
_cell.angle_gamma   90.00
#
_symmetry.space_group_name_H-M   'P 1'
#
loop_
_entity.id
_entity.type
_entity.pdbx_description
1 polymer ?
#
loop_
_entity_poly.entity_id
_entity_poly.type
_entity_poly.pdbx_seq_one_letter_code
_entity_poly.pdbx_strand_id
1 'polypeptide(L)'
;MGLKLNDGGQLMRVFGNRLREGATLWPVPFLSMVKGGFDMSRQILSVVSVMCLVFLAASPGAAQWVWQNPLPQGNDLEAIWGSYWTDVFAVGKNGTILHGDGWTWSSMDSGTGVGLYGVWGTASNDVFVVGADGTILHFDGSSWSPMGSGTTVCLTGIWGTAGNDVYAVGYAGVILHFDGTSWSAMTSGVSEGLNAIWGSAANAIFAVGEASEDPGGGDHGTILHYDGTSWSAMDSGIVDNDLEGVWGTAGNDVFAVGEDYFDQDIGELRGRILHYDGTSWSAMDSGIDTNLGDIWGTSANDVYTVGYSGTFLHWDGTTWSTLDSGTSYWLYAVWGSASNDVYAVGSYGVILNYLDSAWVPMYSSVTIDHLSATWGTAGDDVYAVGEHGAFLQYDGTTWSQLSSGVAQDLHDVWGTSSNDVFAVGEAGTIVNYYNSGWFPISSGTTENLTGIWGEDPTNIFVVGWNGTIIHSSDDGQSWSSMSSGTQECLLGIWGSAHDDVFAAGNIGTILHYDGASWSSMTTGITINLFGIWGSAPNDVFAVGQDAMIIHFDGLTWSLVNSGGTWWEYLLDVWGSASDDVFAVGLDTAIRHFDGTSWSLMAADSSPSLTGVWGTTGDDIFAVGDTGAILHYTIPPFFTDGFETGDLSGWSAAVP
;
A
#
# COMPACT_ATOMS: atom_id res chain seq x y z
N MET A 1 -67.83 -36.44 10.47
CA MET A 1 -68.28 -37.85 10.33
C MET A 1 -67.09 -38.72 10.68
N GLY A 2 -67.04 -39.57 11.71
CA GLY A 2 -67.96 -39.94 12.78
C GLY A 2 -67.16 -40.47 13.98
N LEU A 3 -67.76 -40.39 15.17
CA LEU A 3 -67.26 -40.86 16.46
C LEU A 3 -67.43 -42.38 16.63
N LYS A 4 -66.61 -43.00 17.49
CA LYS A 4 -67.06 -44.06 18.41
C LYS A 4 -66.16 -44.22 19.64
N LEU A 5 -66.76 -44.03 20.81
CA LEU A 5 -66.37 -44.56 22.12
C LEU A 5 -67.04 -45.94 22.33
N ASN A 6 -66.59 -46.67 23.35
CA ASN A 6 -67.41 -47.52 24.21
C ASN A 6 -66.64 -47.66 25.54
N ASP A 7 -67.19 -48.05 26.68
CA ASP A 7 -68.51 -47.99 27.31
C ASP A 7 -68.22 -48.50 28.73
N GLY A 8 -68.54 -47.76 29.80
CA GLY A 8 -68.84 -48.46 31.07
C GLY A 8 -67.72 -48.80 32.06
N GLY A 9 -66.61 -48.06 32.13
CA GLY A 9 -66.03 -47.68 33.43
C GLY A 9 -65.11 -48.65 34.20
N GLN A 10 -63.96 -48.08 34.62
CA GLN A 10 -63.03 -48.50 35.70
C GLN A 10 -62.36 -49.88 35.55
N LEU A 11 -61.06 -50.05 35.82
CA LEU A 11 -60.34 -50.04 37.10
C LEU A 11 -58.82 -49.97 36.77
N MET A 12 -57.86 -49.65 37.64
CA MET A 12 -57.72 -48.96 38.93
C MET A 12 -56.21 -48.72 39.07
N ARG A 13 -55.86 -47.71 39.87
CA ARG A 13 -54.48 -47.29 40.22
C ARG A 13 -53.66 -48.40 40.87
N VAL A 14 -52.35 -48.39 40.60
CA VAL A 14 -51.31 -48.61 41.63
C VAL A 14 -50.16 -47.60 41.41
N PHE A 15 -49.78 -46.91 42.48
CA PHE A 15 -48.68 -45.94 42.58
C PHE A 15 -47.34 -46.63 42.87
N GLY A 16 -46.24 -46.05 42.38
CA GLY A 16 -44.88 -46.34 42.84
C GLY A 16 -43.93 -45.19 42.50
N ASN A 17 -43.51 -44.44 43.52
CA ASN A 17 -42.67 -43.23 43.47
C ASN A 17 -41.25 -43.46 42.94
N ARG A 18 -40.72 -42.53 42.13
CA ARG A 18 -39.69 -41.54 42.54
C ARG A 18 -39.19 -40.69 41.34
N LEU A 19 -39.43 -39.38 41.48
CA LEU A 19 -38.61 -38.21 41.14
C LEU A 19 -38.14 -37.95 39.69
N ARG A 20 -38.77 -36.87 39.16
CA ARG A 20 -38.25 -35.72 38.37
C ARG A 20 -37.69 -36.01 36.97
N GLU A 21 -38.47 -35.63 35.95
CA GLU A 21 -38.30 -34.42 35.11
C GLU A 21 -37.13 -34.61 34.13
N GLY A 22 -37.27 -34.67 32.81
CA GLY A 22 -38.35 -34.26 31.92
C GLY A 22 -37.69 -33.55 30.74
N ALA A 23 -37.70 -34.16 29.56
CA ALA A 23 -37.72 -33.52 28.22
C ALA A 23 -37.20 -34.51 27.16
N THR A 24 -38.10 -35.05 26.34
CA THR A 24 -37.78 -35.52 24.99
C THR A 24 -38.80 -34.95 24.02
N LEU A 25 -38.28 -34.09 23.16
CA LEU A 25 -38.35 -34.18 21.70
C LEU A 25 -39.67 -33.99 20.92
N TRP A 26 -39.47 -33.24 19.82
CA TRP A 26 -40.18 -33.15 18.53
C TRP A 26 -41.40 -32.20 18.43
N PRO A 27 -41.77 -31.68 17.22
CA PRO A 27 -41.27 -32.01 15.87
C PRO A 27 -41.03 -30.83 14.88
N VAL A 28 -40.31 -31.21 13.83
CA VAL A 28 -40.19 -30.58 12.49
C VAL A 28 -41.53 -30.52 11.76
N PRO A 29 -41.74 -29.56 10.84
CA PRO A 29 -42.59 -29.79 9.67
C PRO A 29 -41.77 -29.74 8.38
N PHE A 30 -41.84 -30.84 7.64
CA PHE A 30 -41.55 -30.95 6.20
C PHE A 30 -42.54 -30.08 5.41
N LEU A 31 -42.06 -29.29 4.45
CA LEU A 31 -42.88 -28.76 3.35
C LEU A 31 -42.39 -29.30 2.01
N SER A 32 -43.36 -29.75 1.22
CA SER A 32 -43.21 -30.56 0.02
C SER A 32 -42.85 -29.76 -1.23
N MET A 33 -41.95 -30.36 -2.00
CA MET A 33 -41.52 -30.06 -3.37
C MET A 33 -42.70 -30.03 -4.38
N VAL A 34 -42.74 -28.98 -5.22
CA VAL A 34 -43.46 -28.97 -6.51
C VAL A 34 -42.41 -28.92 -7.61
N LYS A 35 -42.46 -29.89 -8.54
CA LYS A 35 -41.63 -29.95 -9.76
C LYS A 35 -42.32 -29.22 -10.91
N GLY A 36 -41.59 -28.36 -11.61
CA GLY A 36 -41.85 -27.89 -12.98
C GLY A 36 -40.51 -27.57 -13.65
N GLY A 37 -40.25 -28.10 -14.84
CA GLY A 37 -38.96 -28.01 -15.53
C GLY A 37 -38.95 -27.11 -16.77
N PHE A 38 -37.73 -26.95 -17.33
CA PHE A 38 -37.29 -26.16 -18.51
C PHE A 38 -37.27 -24.63 -18.25
N ASP A 39 -36.27 -23.82 -18.65
CA ASP A 39 -35.35 -23.87 -19.80
C ASP A 39 -34.16 -22.90 -19.59
N MET A 40 -33.05 -23.08 -20.32
CA MET A 40 -31.93 -22.11 -20.40
C MET A 40 -32.35 -20.85 -21.18
N SER A 41 -32.04 -19.62 -20.69
CA SER A 41 -31.49 -18.50 -21.48
C SER A 41 -31.42 -17.16 -20.73
N ARG A 42 -30.20 -16.59 -20.72
CA ARG A 42 -29.79 -15.17 -20.81
C ARG A 42 -30.66 -14.02 -20.20
N GLN A 43 -29.99 -13.31 -19.29
CA GLN A 43 -29.74 -11.84 -19.27
C GLN A 43 -30.70 -10.84 -18.57
N ILE A 44 -30.04 -9.99 -17.77
CA ILE A 44 -30.34 -8.59 -17.36
C ILE A 44 -31.21 -8.41 -16.11
N LEU A 45 -30.56 -8.10 -14.97
CA LEU A 45 -30.76 -6.90 -14.13
C LEU A 45 -30.22 -7.14 -12.71
N SER A 46 -29.08 -6.53 -12.37
CA SER A 46 -28.88 -5.73 -11.15
C SER A 46 -27.40 -5.33 -11.00
N VAL A 47 -27.06 -4.19 -11.59
CA VAL A 47 -25.89 -3.38 -11.20
C VAL A 47 -26.33 -2.59 -9.97
N VAL A 48 -25.90 -3.03 -8.79
CA VAL A 48 -25.50 -2.23 -7.64
C VAL A 48 -24.56 -3.15 -6.86
N SER A 49 -23.27 -3.14 -7.19
CA SER A 49 -22.26 -3.82 -6.37
C SER A 49 -22.18 -3.06 -5.06
N VAL A 50 -22.73 -3.69 -4.02
CA VAL A 50 -22.41 -3.38 -2.63
C VAL A 50 -20.94 -3.74 -2.45
N MET A 51 -20.10 -2.73 -2.19
CA MET A 51 -18.74 -2.94 -1.69
C MET A 51 -18.84 -3.66 -0.35
N CYS A 52 -18.63 -4.97 -0.34
CA CYS A 52 -18.45 -5.75 0.88
C CYS A 52 -16.94 -5.90 1.11
N LEU A 53 -16.39 -4.99 1.92
CA LEU A 53 -15.08 -5.15 2.53
C LEU A 53 -15.21 -6.13 3.70
N VAL A 54 -14.54 -7.28 3.60
CA VAL A 54 -14.34 -8.20 4.71
C VAL A 54 -12.98 -7.86 5.32
N PHE A 55 -12.98 -7.30 6.53
CA PHE A 55 -11.80 -7.23 7.38
C PHE A 55 -12.08 -8.00 8.68
N LEU A 56 -11.20 -8.94 9.02
CA LEU A 56 -10.99 -9.54 10.34
C LEU A 56 -9.48 -9.83 10.37
N ALA A 57 -8.65 -9.31 11.29
CA ALA A 57 -8.90 -9.18 12.72
C ALA A 57 -8.22 -7.93 13.35
N ALA A 58 -9.00 -6.89 13.61
CA ALA A 58 -8.72 -5.90 14.66
C ALA A 58 -9.87 -5.96 15.67
N SER A 59 -9.60 -5.67 16.94
CA SER A 59 -10.67 -5.61 17.95
C SER A 59 -11.77 -4.66 17.46
N PRO A 60 -13.03 -5.10 17.32
CA PRO A 60 -14.11 -4.22 16.87
C PRO A 60 -14.19 -3.00 17.79
N GLY A 61 -13.88 -1.82 17.25
CA GLY A 61 -13.99 -0.53 17.95
C GLY A 61 -12.70 0.22 18.29
N ALA A 62 -11.53 -0.18 17.76
CA ALA A 62 -10.32 0.66 17.79
C ALA A 62 -10.13 1.37 16.45
N ALA A 63 -9.69 2.63 16.46
CA ALA A 63 -9.30 3.34 15.26
C ALA A 63 -8.03 2.71 14.65
N GLN A 64 -7.94 2.72 13.33
CA GLN A 64 -6.81 2.17 12.58
C GLN A 64 -6.59 2.95 11.28
N TRP A 65 -5.38 2.89 10.75
CA TRP A 65 -5.06 3.49 9.45
C TRP A 65 -5.68 2.66 8.32
N VAL A 66 -6.47 3.32 7.48
CA VAL A 66 -7.13 2.71 6.33
C VAL A 66 -6.70 3.45 5.07
N TRP A 67 -6.27 2.70 4.06
CA TRP A 67 -5.96 3.24 2.73
C TRP A 67 -7.19 3.89 2.09
N GLN A 68 -6.99 5.09 1.54
CA GLN A 68 -7.98 5.82 0.73
C GLN A 68 -7.49 6.02 -0.71
N ASN A 69 -6.18 6.07 -0.93
CA ASN A 69 -5.60 6.12 -2.28
C ASN A 69 -4.16 5.60 -2.31
N PRO A 70 -3.80 4.76 -3.29
CA PRO A 70 -4.69 3.99 -4.16
C PRO A 70 -5.44 2.89 -3.37
N LEU A 71 -6.53 2.38 -3.94
CA LEU A 71 -7.29 1.25 -3.39
C LEU A 71 -7.05 -0.04 -4.20
N PRO A 72 -6.97 -1.21 -3.54
CA PRO A 72 -7.22 -1.42 -2.11
C PRO A 72 -6.09 -0.94 -1.18
N GLN A 73 -4.88 -0.72 -1.71
CA GLN A 73 -3.70 -0.24 -0.99
C GLN A 73 -2.61 0.20 -1.99
N GLY A 74 -1.59 0.92 -1.51
CA GLY A 74 -0.50 1.47 -2.34
C GLY A 74 0.90 0.92 -2.10
N ASN A 75 1.07 -0.18 -1.38
CA ASN A 75 2.38 -0.84 -1.24
C ASN A 75 2.75 -1.58 -2.53
N ASP A 76 4.05 -1.64 -2.81
CA ASP A 76 4.60 -2.43 -3.91
C ASP A 76 4.22 -3.89 -3.76
N LEU A 77 3.74 -4.48 -4.86
CA LEU A 77 3.38 -5.89 -4.97
C LEU A 77 4.47 -6.63 -5.75
N GLU A 78 5.11 -7.57 -5.07
CA GLU A 78 6.36 -8.21 -5.49
C GLU A 78 6.12 -9.55 -6.21
N ALA A 79 5.05 -10.27 -5.85
CA ALA A 79 4.72 -11.55 -6.48
C ALA A 79 3.22 -11.79 -6.59
N ILE A 80 2.85 -12.59 -7.59
CA ILE A 80 1.46 -12.96 -7.87
C ILE A 80 1.34 -14.45 -8.22
N TRP A 81 0.29 -15.08 -7.72
CA TRP A 81 -0.06 -16.45 -8.06
C TRP A 81 -1.57 -16.65 -7.94
N GLY A 82 -2.16 -17.49 -8.79
CA GLY A 82 -3.57 -17.87 -8.64
C GLY A 82 -3.81 -19.36 -8.88
N SER A 83 -4.90 -19.87 -8.31
CA SER A 83 -5.44 -21.19 -8.65
C SER A 83 -6.44 -21.10 -9.81
N TYR A 84 -7.09 -19.93 -9.95
CA TYR A 84 -8.03 -19.60 -11.00
C TYR A 84 -8.17 -18.08 -11.13
N TRP A 85 -8.84 -17.58 -12.17
CA TRP A 85 -8.99 -16.13 -12.38
C TRP A 85 -9.80 -15.42 -11.29
N THR A 86 -10.62 -16.16 -10.54
CA THR A 86 -11.38 -15.65 -9.37
C THR A 86 -10.71 -15.99 -8.04
N ASP A 87 -9.46 -16.43 -8.06
CA ASP A 87 -8.73 -16.85 -6.87
C ASP A 87 -7.25 -16.60 -7.09
N VAL A 88 -6.87 -15.35 -6.87
CA VAL A 88 -5.52 -14.83 -7.12
C VAL A 88 -5.00 -14.18 -5.85
N PHE A 89 -3.74 -14.43 -5.53
CA PHE A 89 -3.02 -13.86 -4.40
C PHE A 89 -1.89 -12.98 -4.93
N ALA A 90 -1.80 -11.76 -4.44
CA ALA A 90 -0.66 -10.88 -4.65
C ALA A 90 -0.03 -10.55 -3.30
N VAL A 91 1.30 -10.55 -3.23
CA VAL A 91 2.03 -10.28 -1.99
C VAL A 91 3.07 -9.19 -2.21
N GLY A 92 3.46 -8.48 -1.15
CA GLY A 92 4.35 -7.33 -1.31
C GLY A 92 4.95 -6.79 -0.03
N LYS A 93 5.39 -5.53 -0.09
CA LYS A 93 6.02 -4.83 1.04
C LYS A 93 5.10 -4.75 2.27
N ASN A 94 5.69 -4.58 3.44
CA ASN A 94 4.99 -4.42 4.73
C ASN A 94 3.94 -5.51 5.04
N GLY A 95 4.28 -6.75 4.72
CA GLY A 95 3.39 -7.89 5.00
C GLY A 95 2.13 -7.93 4.14
N THR A 96 2.07 -7.14 3.05
CA THR A 96 0.88 -7.04 2.20
C THR A 96 0.55 -8.38 1.59
N ILE A 97 -0.69 -8.83 1.81
CA ILE A 97 -1.31 -9.93 1.07
C ILE A 97 -2.67 -9.43 0.58
N LEU A 98 -2.89 -9.50 -0.73
CA LEU A 98 -4.17 -9.23 -1.36
C LEU A 98 -4.72 -10.52 -1.95
N HIS A 99 -6.03 -10.72 -1.82
CA HIS A 99 -6.79 -11.78 -2.47
C HIS A 99 -7.82 -11.20 -3.43
N GLY A 100 -7.74 -11.64 -4.68
CA GLY A 100 -8.61 -11.26 -5.78
C GLY A 100 -9.66 -12.33 -6.06
N ASP A 101 -10.93 -11.95 -6.03
CA ASP A 101 -12.08 -12.81 -6.34
C ASP A 101 -12.59 -12.68 -7.79
N GLY A 102 -11.74 -12.08 -8.64
CA GLY A 102 -11.97 -11.82 -10.06
C GLY A 102 -11.98 -10.32 -10.35
N TRP A 103 -12.91 -9.58 -9.75
CA TRP A 103 -13.02 -8.13 -9.97
C TRP A 103 -12.77 -7.30 -8.73
N THR A 104 -12.77 -7.93 -7.55
CA THR A 104 -12.50 -7.23 -6.31
C THR A 104 -11.25 -7.81 -5.66
N TRP A 105 -10.45 -6.92 -5.09
CA TRP A 105 -9.27 -7.27 -4.34
C TRP A 105 -9.46 -6.81 -2.90
N SER A 106 -9.12 -7.68 -1.97
CA SER A 106 -9.22 -7.43 -0.53
C SER A 106 -7.93 -7.82 0.15
N SER A 107 -7.53 -7.07 1.18
CA SER A 107 -6.36 -7.39 1.98
C SER A 107 -6.64 -8.53 2.95
N MET A 108 -5.62 -9.35 3.19
CA MET A 108 -5.61 -10.39 4.20
C MET A 108 -4.55 -10.10 5.25
N ASP A 109 -4.88 -10.33 6.52
CA ASP A 109 -3.91 -10.23 7.62
C ASP A 109 -2.87 -11.36 7.51
N SER A 110 -1.62 -10.97 7.29
CA SER A 110 -0.48 -11.88 7.20
C SER A 110 0.12 -12.20 8.56
N GLY A 111 -0.20 -11.42 9.60
CA GLY A 111 0.39 -11.51 10.93
C GLY A 111 1.84 -11.01 11.02
N THR A 112 2.34 -10.30 10.00
CA THR A 112 3.71 -9.75 9.96
C THR A 112 3.75 -8.40 9.24
N GLY A 113 4.74 -7.57 9.58
CA GLY A 113 4.99 -6.28 8.93
C GLY A 113 6.22 -6.28 8.01
N VAL A 114 6.83 -7.45 7.75
CA VAL A 114 8.01 -7.54 6.87
C VAL A 114 7.61 -7.79 5.42
N GLY A 115 8.41 -7.34 4.46
CA GLY A 115 8.13 -7.54 3.03
C GLY A 115 8.05 -9.01 2.63
N LEU A 116 7.10 -9.34 1.75
CA LEU A 116 6.84 -10.66 1.18
C LEU A 116 7.18 -10.62 -0.31
N TYR A 117 7.93 -11.61 -0.79
CA TYR A 117 8.60 -11.56 -2.10
C TYR A 117 8.22 -12.69 -3.05
N GLY A 118 7.68 -13.79 -2.53
CA GLY A 118 7.27 -14.92 -3.36
C GLY A 118 5.98 -15.54 -2.86
N VAL A 119 5.11 -15.95 -3.79
CA VAL A 119 3.85 -16.65 -3.48
C VAL A 119 3.66 -17.82 -4.44
N TRP A 120 3.24 -18.96 -3.89
CA TRP A 120 2.90 -20.15 -4.66
C TRP A 120 1.90 -21.00 -3.89
N GLY A 121 0.98 -21.69 -4.57
CA GLY A 121 0.05 -22.61 -3.92
C GLY A 121 -0.28 -23.83 -4.76
N THR A 122 -1.02 -24.76 -4.15
CA THR A 122 -1.63 -25.89 -4.87
C THR A 122 -3.11 -25.70 -5.14
N ALA A 123 -3.77 -24.88 -4.33
CA ALA A 123 -5.20 -24.59 -4.39
C ALA A 123 -5.50 -23.30 -3.64
N SER A 124 -6.73 -22.81 -3.75
CA SER A 124 -7.24 -21.62 -3.04
C SER A 124 -7.13 -21.67 -1.52
N ASN A 125 -6.89 -22.86 -0.96
CA ASN A 125 -6.83 -23.13 0.47
C ASN A 125 -5.50 -23.77 0.91
N ASP A 126 -4.48 -23.71 0.06
CA ASP A 126 -3.15 -24.24 0.35
C ASP A 126 -2.12 -23.39 -0.40
N VAL A 127 -1.73 -22.28 0.23
CA VAL A 127 -0.85 -21.24 -0.35
C VAL A 127 0.30 -20.96 0.59
N PHE A 128 1.49 -20.81 0.04
CA PHE A 128 2.72 -20.51 0.74
C PHE A 128 3.25 -19.15 0.28
N VAL A 129 3.79 -18.39 1.22
CA VAL A 129 4.41 -17.10 0.97
C VAL A 129 5.77 -17.05 1.65
N VAL A 130 6.75 -16.43 1.00
CA VAL A 130 8.10 -16.24 1.52
C VAL A 130 8.48 -14.76 1.51
N GLY A 131 9.39 -14.34 2.39
CA GLY A 131 9.78 -12.95 2.48
C GLY A 131 11.05 -12.66 3.27
N ALA A 132 11.19 -11.39 3.66
CA ALA A 132 12.28 -10.87 4.49
C ALA A 132 12.41 -11.64 5.82
N ASP A 133 13.61 -11.57 6.42
CA ASP A 133 13.95 -12.20 7.70
C ASP A 133 13.71 -13.72 7.75
N GLY A 134 13.74 -14.39 6.60
CA GLY A 134 13.46 -15.83 6.48
C GLY A 134 12.00 -16.18 6.73
N THR A 135 11.09 -15.23 6.53
CA THR A 135 9.65 -15.41 6.75
C THR A 135 9.09 -16.45 5.79
N ILE A 136 8.30 -17.39 6.34
CA ILE A 136 7.45 -18.31 5.59
C ILE A 136 6.08 -18.31 6.24
N LEU A 137 5.04 -18.06 5.44
CA LEU A 137 3.64 -18.14 5.87
C LEU A 137 2.92 -19.22 5.06
N HIS A 138 1.98 -19.91 5.70
CA HIS A 138 1.11 -20.91 5.07
C HIS A 138 -0.36 -20.60 5.34
N PHE A 139 -1.15 -20.57 4.27
CA PHE A 139 -2.58 -20.37 4.29
C PHE A 139 -3.30 -21.71 4.16
N ASP A 140 -4.15 -22.02 5.13
CA ASP A 140 -4.91 -23.28 5.19
C ASP A 140 -6.35 -23.18 4.65
N GLY A 141 -6.67 -22.06 3.99
CA GLY A 141 -8.04 -21.72 3.57
C GLY A 141 -8.83 -20.89 4.58
N SER A 142 -8.27 -20.66 5.77
CA SER A 142 -8.91 -19.86 6.82
C SER A 142 -8.01 -18.77 7.39
N SER A 143 -6.72 -19.07 7.61
CA SER A 143 -5.78 -18.11 8.20
C SER A 143 -4.35 -18.36 7.73
N TRP A 144 -3.55 -17.29 7.73
CA TRP A 144 -2.10 -17.38 7.55
C TRP A 144 -1.44 -17.80 8.86
N SER A 145 -0.50 -18.74 8.78
CA SER A 145 0.26 -19.19 9.94
C SER A 145 1.76 -19.22 9.63
N PRO A 146 2.64 -18.75 10.54
CA PRO A 146 4.08 -18.74 10.31
C PRO A 146 4.67 -20.15 10.41
N MET A 147 5.61 -20.46 9.53
CA MET A 147 6.41 -21.68 9.54
C MET A 147 7.87 -21.36 9.84
N GLY A 148 8.50 -22.17 10.70
CA GLY A 148 9.93 -22.01 11.01
C GLY A 148 10.81 -22.42 9.82
N SER A 149 11.43 -21.46 9.15
CA SER A 149 12.35 -21.68 8.03
C SER A 149 13.74 -22.19 8.44
N GLY A 150 14.16 -21.86 9.66
CA GLY A 150 15.51 -22.17 10.17
C GLY A 150 16.60 -21.20 9.71
N THR A 151 16.25 -20.10 9.04
CA THR A 151 17.16 -19.04 8.58
C THR A 151 16.55 -17.66 8.87
N THR A 152 17.39 -16.62 8.84
CA THR A 152 16.96 -15.21 8.86
C THR A 152 17.27 -14.51 7.54
N VAL A 153 17.76 -15.26 6.55
CA VAL A 153 18.09 -14.73 5.23
C VAL A 153 16.79 -14.47 4.47
N CYS A 154 16.74 -13.35 3.74
CA CYS A 154 15.61 -13.00 2.89
C CYS A 154 15.34 -14.13 1.88
N LEU A 155 14.09 -14.59 1.83
CA LEU A 155 13.60 -15.55 0.85
C LEU A 155 12.83 -14.80 -0.23
N THR A 156 13.15 -15.09 -1.49
CA THR A 156 12.76 -14.30 -2.67
C THR A 156 11.81 -15.09 -3.57
N GLY A 157 12.06 -16.39 -3.76
CA GLY A 157 11.28 -17.25 -4.64
C GLY A 157 10.73 -18.48 -3.94
N ILE A 158 9.56 -18.95 -4.36
CA ILE A 158 8.93 -20.18 -3.87
C ILE A 158 8.23 -20.95 -5.00
N TRP A 159 8.36 -22.27 -4.96
CA TRP A 159 7.68 -23.18 -5.88
C TRP A 159 7.54 -24.57 -5.26
N GLY A 160 6.52 -25.35 -5.64
CA GLY A 160 6.38 -26.73 -5.17
C GLY A 160 5.77 -27.67 -6.20
N THR A 161 5.84 -28.97 -5.91
CA THR A 161 5.09 -29.99 -6.67
C THR A 161 3.76 -30.35 -6.00
N ALA A 162 3.68 -30.16 -4.68
CA ALA A 162 2.51 -30.41 -3.85
C ALA A 162 2.66 -29.64 -2.52
N GLY A 163 1.58 -29.51 -1.74
CA GLY A 163 1.61 -28.80 -0.45
C GLY A 163 2.51 -29.46 0.61
N ASN A 164 3.06 -30.64 0.30
CA ASN A 164 4.01 -31.36 1.13
C ASN A 164 5.38 -31.58 0.45
N ASP A 165 5.65 -30.87 -0.64
CA ASP A 165 6.92 -30.89 -1.39
C ASP A 165 7.14 -29.50 -2.01
N VAL A 166 7.72 -28.58 -1.23
CA VAL A 166 7.85 -27.15 -1.56
C VAL A 166 9.29 -26.70 -1.38
N TYR A 167 9.76 -25.81 -2.25
CA TYR A 167 11.12 -25.29 -2.28
C TYR A 167 11.07 -23.76 -2.18
N ALA A 168 11.95 -23.19 -1.37
CA ALA A 168 12.13 -21.75 -1.27
C ALA A 168 13.60 -21.41 -1.53
N VAL A 169 13.84 -20.30 -2.22
CA VAL A 169 15.17 -19.78 -2.50
C VAL A 169 15.32 -18.36 -1.95
N GLY A 170 16.56 -17.91 -1.78
CA GLY A 170 16.81 -16.58 -1.24
C GLY A 170 18.24 -16.13 -1.43
N TYR A 171 18.55 -14.98 -0.83
CA TYR A 171 19.90 -14.43 -0.85
C TYR A 171 20.94 -15.38 -0.24
N ALA A 172 22.22 -15.07 -0.46
CA ALA A 172 23.35 -15.87 0.03
C ALA A 172 23.29 -17.36 -0.39
N GLY A 173 22.74 -17.64 -1.58
CA GLY A 173 22.60 -18.99 -2.15
C GLY A 173 21.70 -19.93 -1.34
N VAL A 174 20.78 -19.41 -0.52
CA VAL A 174 19.93 -20.23 0.34
C VAL A 174 18.90 -21.00 -0.50
N ILE A 175 18.79 -22.31 -0.25
CA ILE A 175 17.72 -23.16 -0.75
C ILE A 175 17.15 -23.96 0.43
N LEU A 176 15.84 -23.91 0.61
CA LEU A 176 15.10 -24.67 1.61
C LEU A 176 14.13 -25.63 0.93
N HIS A 177 13.91 -26.79 1.54
CA HIS A 177 12.96 -27.81 1.10
C HIS A 177 12.03 -28.22 2.24
N PHE A 178 10.73 -28.18 1.98
CA PHE A 178 9.67 -28.65 2.85
C PHE A 178 9.22 -30.05 2.45
N ASP A 179 9.40 -31.01 3.36
CA ASP A 179 9.06 -32.42 3.15
C ASP A 179 7.63 -32.81 3.59
N GLY A 180 6.79 -31.81 3.85
CA GLY A 180 5.46 -32.00 4.45
C GLY A 180 5.45 -31.97 5.97
N THR A 181 6.62 -31.91 6.61
CA THR A 181 6.74 -31.84 8.07
C THR A 181 7.61 -30.69 8.55
N SER A 182 8.72 -30.42 7.87
CA SER A 182 9.65 -29.36 8.25
C SER A 182 10.43 -28.82 7.06
N TRP A 183 10.85 -27.56 7.18
CA TRP A 183 11.79 -26.94 6.25
C TRP A 183 13.22 -27.34 6.61
N SER A 184 14.01 -27.71 5.61
CA SER A 184 15.42 -28.07 5.77
C SER A 184 16.28 -27.46 4.66
N ALA A 185 17.49 -27.03 5.00
CA ALA A 185 18.40 -26.41 4.04
C ALA A 185 19.02 -27.45 3.09
N MET A 186 19.12 -27.09 1.81
CA MET A 186 19.83 -27.83 0.77
C MET A 186 21.15 -27.13 0.43
N THR A 187 22.13 -27.89 -0.06
CA THR A 187 23.38 -27.31 -0.56
C THR A 187 23.18 -26.86 -2.01
N SER A 188 23.28 -25.56 -2.25
CA SER A 188 23.22 -24.93 -3.59
C SER A 188 24.56 -24.98 -4.33
N GLY A 189 25.66 -24.86 -3.59
CA GLY A 189 27.01 -24.80 -4.16
C GLY A 189 27.45 -23.40 -4.59
N VAL A 190 26.63 -22.37 -4.34
CA VAL A 190 26.85 -20.97 -4.70
C VAL A 190 26.65 -20.05 -3.48
N SER A 191 27.14 -18.83 -3.54
CA SER A 191 26.97 -17.79 -2.51
C SER A 191 26.16 -16.58 -2.98
N GLU A 192 25.95 -16.49 -4.29
CA GLU A 192 25.15 -15.51 -5.00
C GLU A 192 23.68 -15.62 -4.57
N GLY A 193 22.97 -14.51 -4.50
CA GLY A 193 21.54 -14.52 -4.23
C GLY A 193 20.77 -15.26 -5.31
N LEU A 194 19.74 -16.00 -4.90
CA LEU A 194 18.77 -16.61 -5.81
C LEU A 194 17.50 -15.76 -5.76
N ASN A 195 16.93 -15.40 -6.90
CA ASN A 195 15.80 -14.49 -7.02
C ASN A 195 14.50 -15.24 -7.35
N ALA A 196 14.55 -16.25 -8.21
CA ALA A 196 13.37 -17.03 -8.60
C ALA A 196 13.63 -18.53 -8.68
N ILE A 197 12.56 -19.31 -8.56
CA ILE A 197 12.56 -20.77 -8.65
C ILE A 197 11.32 -21.25 -9.42
N TRP A 198 11.53 -22.24 -10.28
CA TRP A 198 10.45 -22.91 -11.00
C TRP A 198 10.81 -24.36 -11.27
N GLY A 199 9.82 -25.24 -11.37
CA GLY A 199 10.03 -26.62 -11.81
C GLY A 199 8.89 -27.18 -12.66
N SER A 200 9.24 -28.20 -13.44
CA SER A 200 8.25 -29.02 -14.17
C SER A 200 7.99 -30.36 -13.50
N ALA A 201 8.92 -30.82 -12.66
CA ALA A 201 8.86 -32.06 -11.91
C ALA A 201 9.83 -32.00 -10.72
N ALA A 202 9.68 -32.91 -9.76
CA ALA A 202 10.57 -33.03 -8.59
C ALA A 202 12.06 -33.26 -8.93
N ASN A 203 12.35 -33.62 -10.18
CA ASN A 203 13.70 -33.87 -10.70
C ASN A 203 14.11 -32.92 -11.84
N ALA A 204 13.37 -31.83 -12.01
CA ALA A 204 13.60 -30.82 -13.03
C ALA A 204 13.14 -29.46 -12.48
N ILE A 205 13.94 -28.93 -11.55
CA ILE A 205 13.73 -27.64 -10.87
C ILE A 205 14.90 -26.73 -11.22
N PHE A 206 14.62 -25.47 -11.49
CA PHE A 206 15.58 -24.44 -11.84
C PHE A 206 15.48 -23.29 -10.85
N ALA A 207 16.62 -22.73 -10.45
CA ALA A 207 16.69 -21.50 -9.68
C ALA A 207 17.64 -20.53 -10.39
N VAL A 208 17.28 -19.25 -10.42
CA VAL A 208 18.07 -18.20 -11.07
C VAL A 208 18.33 -17.05 -10.09
N GLY A 209 19.36 -16.23 -10.32
CA GLY A 209 19.62 -15.09 -9.46
C GLY A 209 20.83 -14.25 -9.85
N GLU A 210 21.44 -13.63 -8.83
CA GLU A 210 22.51 -12.65 -8.92
C GLU A 210 23.71 -13.17 -9.71
N ALA A 211 24.38 -12.26 -10.41
CA ALA A 211 25.53 -12.56 -11.20
C ALA A 211 26.79 -12.80 -10.35
N SER A 212 27.63 -13.73 -10.78
CA SER A 212 28.96 -13.95 -10.22
C SER A 212 30.04 -13.29 -11.07
N GLU A 213 31.00 -12.60 -10.44
CA GLU A 213 32.15 -12.02 -11.15
C GLU A 213 33.09 -13.15 -11.64
N ASP A 214 33.16 -13.41 -12.95
CA ASP A 214 34.19 -14.30 -13.51
C ASP A 214 35.56 -13.58 -13.53
N PRO A 215 36.64 -14.19 -12.97
CA PRO A 215 38.01 -13.72 -13.17
C PRO A 215 38.45 -13.53 -14.64
N GLY A 216 37.72 -14.12 -15.59
CA GLY A 216 37.91 -14.01 -17.04
C GLY A 216 37.29 -12.78 -17.72
N GLY A 217 36.44 -12.00 -17.02
CA GLY A 217 35.90 -10.72 -17.49
C GLY A 217 34.53 -10.84 -18.16
N GLY A 218 33.49 -10.93 -17.35
CA GLY A 218 32.07 -10.85 -17.70
C GLY A 218 31.24 -11.33 -16.52
N ASP A 219 30.24 -10.55 -16.10
CA ASP A 219 29.26 -11.00 -15.11
C ASP A 219 28.36 -12.05 -15.78
N HIS A 220 27.97 -13.07 -15.00
CA HIS A 220 27.02 -14.10 -15.43
C HIS A 220 26.00 -14.39 -14.33
N GLY A 221 24.71 -14.22 -14.66
CA GLY A 221 23.58 -14.58 -13.82
C GLY A 221 23.64 -16.04 -13.37
N THR A 222 23.37 -16.28 -12.09
CA THR A 222 23.41 -17.63 -11.53
C THR A 222 22.26 -18.47 -12.07
N ILE A 223 22.55 -19.67 -12.59
CA ILE A 223 21.53 -20.66 -12.98
C ILE A 223 21.86 -22.00 -12.31
N LEU A 224 20.93 -22.52 -11.52
CA LEU A 224 21.03 -23.84 -10.89
C LEU A 224 19.94 -24.77 -11.40
N HIS A 225 20.28 -26.06 -11.51
CA HIS A 225 19.32 -27.12 -11.83
C HIS A 225 19.39 -28.26 -10.81
N TYR A 226 18.21 -28.71 -10.35
CA TYR A 226 18.04 -29.84 -9.46
C TYR A 226 17.58 -31.07 -10.23
N ASP A 227 18.39 -32.12 -10.23
CA ASP A 227 18.14 -33.37 -10.96
C ASP A 227 17.33 -34.41 -10.16
N GLY A 228 16.77 -34.02 -9.02
CA GLY A 228 16.10 -34.91 -8.07
C GLY A 228 17.01 -35.46 -6.98
N THR A 229 18.32 -35.17 -7.04
CA THR A 229 19.30 -35.61 -6.03
C THR A 229 20.22 -34.49 -5.55
N SER A 230 20.64 -33.60 -6.44
CA SER A 230 21.53 -32.49 -6.09
C SER A 230 21.33 -31.28 -6.99
N TRP A 231 21.62 -30.10 -6.46
CA TRP A 231 21.71 -28.88 -7.24
C TRP A 231 23.08 -28.81 -7.93
N SER A 232 23.08 -28.41 -9.19
CA SER A 232 24.28 -28.14 -9.97
C SER A 232 24.14 -26.86 -10.77
N ALA A 233 25.19 -26.05 -10.80
CA ALA A 233 25.24 -24.85 -11.63
C ALA A 233 25.23 -25.22 -13.13
N MET A 234 24.53 -24.42 -13.91
CA MET A 234 24.53 -24.45 -15.37
C MET A 234 25.15 -23.15 -15.87
N ASP A 235 26.00 -23.26 -16.89
CA ASP A 235 26.60 -22.12 -17.57
C ASP A 235 25.75 -21.75 -18.79
N SER A 236 25.30 -20.50 -18.87
CA SER A 236 24.60 -19.98 -20.05
C SER A 236 25.57 -19.78 -21.22
N GLY A 237 26.85 -19.54 -20.95
CA GLY A 237 27.86 -19.13 -21.92
C GLY A 237 27.60 -17.76 -22.53
N ILE A 238 26.72 -16.97 -21.92
CA ILE A 238 26.22 -15.68 -22.40
C ILE A 238 26.49 -14.65 -21.31
N VAL A 239 27.16 -13.55 -21.64
CA VAL A 239 27.36 -12.43 -20.69
C VAL A 239 25.99 -11.84 -20.36
N ASP A 240 25.60 -11.93 -19.09
CA ASP A 240 24.34 -11.48 -18.55
C ASP A 240 24.54 -10.95 -17.13
N ASN A 241 23.62 -10.09 -16.69
CA ASN A 241 23.59 -9.60 -15.32
C ASN A 241 22.66 -10.49 -14.49
N ASP A 242 22.06 -9.95 -13.44
CA ASP A 242 21.17 -10.69 -12.56
C ASP A 242 19.96 -11.24 -13.34
N LEU A 243 19.59 -12.49 -13.02
CA LEU A 243 18.38 -13.13 -13.53
C LEU A 243 17.29 -13.08 -12.46
N GLU A 244 16.15 -12.51 -12.82
CA GLU A 244 15.06 -12.18 -11.89
C GLU A 244 13.90 -13.18 -11.96
N GLY A 245 13.59 -13.68 -13.15
CA GLY A 245 12.46 -14.58 -13.38
C GLY A 245 12.85 -15.86 -14.09
N VAL A 246 12.17 -16.97 -13.76
CA VAL A 246 12.33 -18.25 -14.45
C VAL A 246 11.00 -18.98 -14.59
N TRP A 247 10.76 -19.51 -15.79
CA TRP A 247 9.57 -20.31 -16.09
C TRP A 247 9.88 -21.27 -17.23
N GLY A 248 9.17 -22.39 -17.34
CA GLY A 248 9.32 -23.29 -18.48
C GLY A 248 8.07 -24.10 -18.78
N THR A 249 8.13 -24.89 -19.86
CA THR A 249 7.10 -25.91 -20.14
C THR A 249 7.54 -27.31 -19.71
N ALA A 250 8.85 -27.54 -19.63
CA ALA A 250 9.47 -28.79 -19.23
C ALA A 250 10.91 -28.55 -18.78
N GLY A 251 11.55 -29.55 -18.17
CA GLY A 251 12.96 -29.45 -17.76
C GLY A 251 13.96 -29.32 -18.92
N ASN A 252 13.48 -29.35 -20.16
CA ASN A 252 14.25 -29.18 -21.38
C ASN A 252 13.70 -28.05 -22.27
N ASP A 253 12.87 -27.17 -21.70
CA ASP A 253 12.30 -26.00 -22.36
C ASP A 253 12.01 -24.93 -21.29
N VAL A 254 13.01 -24.10 -21.01
CA VAL A 254 13.03 -23.15 -19.89
C VAL A 254 13.42 -21.77 -20.37
N PHE A 255 12.77 -20.75 -19.85
CA PHE A 255 13.04 -19.34 -20.09
C PHE A 255 13.51 -18.69 -18.80
N ALA A 256 14.45 -17.77 -18.91
CA ALA A 256 14.88 -16.91 -17.82
C ALA A 256 14.95 -15.46 -18.29
N VAL A 257 14.62 -14.52 -17.41
CA VAL A 257 14.65 -13.08 -17.70
C VAL A 257 15.38 -12.34 -16.60
N GLY A 258 15.87 -11.14 -16.89
CA GLY A 258 16.57 -10.36 -15.88
C GLY A 258 17.01 -8.98 -16.35
N GLU A 259 18.07 -8.50 -15.71
CA GLU A 259 18.62 -7.16 -15.92
C GLU A 259 19.13 -6.95 -17.33
N ASP A 260 19.12 -5.68 -17.75
CA ASP A 260 19.66 -5.28 -19.03
C ASP A 260 21.19 -5.45 -19.07
N TYR A 261 21.73 -5.70 -20.25
CA TYR A 261 23.18 -5.80 -20.47
C TYR A 261 23.57 -4.99 -21.70
N PHE A 262 24.84 -4.62 -21.79
CA PHE A 262 25.37 -3.97 -22.99
C PHE A 262 25.71 -5.00 -24.07
N ASP A 263 24.92 -5.04 -25.14
CA ASP A 263 25.16 -5.90 -26.29
C ASP A 263 26.24 -5.31 -27.19
N GLN A 264 27.40 -5.99 -27.27
CA GLN A 264 28.54 -5.53 -28.07
C GLN A 264 28.35 -5.70 -29.57
N ASP A 265 27.49 -6.61 -30.02
CA ASP A 265 27.26 -6.89 -31.43
C ASP A 265 26.42 -5.80 -32.09
N ILE A 266 25.50 -5.19 -31.33
CA ILE A 266 24.64 -4.08 -31.80
C ILE A 266 24.97 -2.72 -31.16
N GLY A 267 25.72 -2.68 -30.07
CA GLY A 267 26.21 -1.47 -29.41
C GLY A 267 25.16 -0.74 -28.55
N GLU A 268 24.20 -1.46 -27.98
CA GLU A 268 23.06 -0.90 -27.22
C GLU A 268 22.73 -1.76 -25.97
N LEU A 269 22.04 -1.18 -24.98
CA LEU A 269 21.49 -1.92 -23.84
C LEU A 269 20.28 -2.76 -24.28
N ARG A 270 20.10 -3.94 -23.68
CA ARG A 270 18.99 -4.85 -23.97
C ARG A 270 18.52 -5.57 -22.71
N GLY A 271 17.21 -5.62 -22.49
CA GLY A 271 16.61 -6.49 -21.48
C GLY A 271 16.94 -7.95 -21.75
N ARG A 272 17.29 -8.72 -20.72
CA ARG A 272 17.76 -10.09 -20.89
C ARG A 272 16.61 -11.08 -20.96
N ILE A 273 16.56 -11.86 -22.04
CA ILE A 273 15.74 -13.07 -22.17
C ILE A 273 16.63 -14.22 -22.63
N LEU A 274 16.61 -15.33 -21.90
CA LEU A 274 17.32 -16.57 -22.20
C LEU A 274 16.32 -17.70 -22.44
N HIS A 275 16.66 -18.62 -23.35
CA HIS A 275 15.88 -19.82 -23.62
C HIS A 275 16.78 -21.06 -23.68
N TYR A 276 16.43 -22.06 -22.88
CA TYR A 276 17.07 -23.37 -22.79
C TYR A 276 16.29 -24.40 -23.59
N ASP A 277 16.91 -24.98 -24.61
CA ASP A 277 16.30 -25.97 -25.50
C ASP A 277 16.48 -27.44 -25.07
N GLY A 278 16.96 -27.65 -23.84
CA GLY A 278 17.34 -28.96 -23.32
C GLY A 278 18.80 -29.35 -23.58
N THR A 279 19.54 -28.53 -24.33
CA THR A 279 20.96 -28.75 -24.61
C THR A 279 21.81 -27.53 -24.31
N SER A 280 21.34 -26.33 -24.65
CA SER A 280 22.07 -25.08 -24.42
C SER A 280 21.12 -23.91 -24.19
N TRP A 281 21.62 -22.90 -23.49
CA TRP A 281 20.97 -21.61 -23.39
C TRP A 281 21.26 -20.76 -24.63
N SER A 282 20.28 -19.95 -25.03
CA SER A 282 20.41 -18.99 -26.12
C SER A 282 19.70 -17.68 -25.75
N ALA A 283 20.29 -16.55 -26.11
CA ALA A 283 19.67 -15.24 -25.91
C ALA A 283 18.58 -14.98 -26.96
N MET A 284 17.46 -14.41 -26.53
CA MET A 284 16.38 -13.95 -27.39
C MET A 284 16.36 -12.42 -27.40
N ASP A 285 16.26 -11.82 -28.59
CA ASP A 285 16.11 -10.37 -28.73
C ASP A 285 14.62 -10.00 -28.77
N SER A 286 14.22 -9.15 -27.84
CA SER A 286 12.88 -8.58 -27.77
C SER A 286 12.80 -7.15 -28.33
N GLY A 287 13.94 -6.49 -28.51
CA GLY A 287 14.04 -5.11 -28.99
C GLY A 287 13.83 -4.02 -27.94
N ILE A 288 13.79 -4.35 -26.65
CA ILE A 288 13.67 -3.39 -25.53
C ILE A 288 14.93 -3.36 -24.67
N ASP A 289 15.16 -2.22 -24.04
CA ASP A 289 16.36 -1.82 -23.31
C ASP A 289 16.07 -1.55 -21.82
N THR A 290 15.35 -2.49 -21.18
CA THR A 290 14.91 -2.34 -19.79
C THR A 290 14.91 -3.67 -19.06
N ASN A 291 15.03 -3.61 -17.73
CA ASN A 291 15.04 -4.77 -16.84
C ASN A 291 13.69 -5.49 -16.90
N LEU A 292 13.75 -6.81 -16.94
CA LEU A 292 12.58 -7.70 -16.89
C LEU A 292 12.56 -8.37 -15.52
N GLY A 293 11.42 -8.28 -14.82
CA GLY A 293 11.26 -8.78 -13.45
C GLY A 293 10.80 -10.23 -13.38
N ASP A 294 9.88 -10.64 -14.25
CA ASP A 294 9.30 -11.99 -14.18
C ASP A 294 8.79 -12.48 -15.53
N ILE A 295 8.59 -13.79 -15.64
CA ILE A 295 8.19 -14.49 -16.85
C ILE A 295 7.20 -15.61 -16.55
N TRP A 296 6.16 -15.71 -17.37
CA TRP A 296 5.14 -16.75 -17.27
C TRP A 296 4.62 -17.11 -18.66
N GLY A 297 4.18 -18.35 -18.86
CA GLY A 297 3.53 -18.72 -20.11
C GLY A 297 2.51 -19.85 -19.98
N THR A 298 1.77 -20.09 -21.05
CA THR A 298 0.90 -21.27 -21.20
C THR A 298 1.56 -22.37 -22.02
N SER A 299 2.51 -22.01 -22.89
CA SER A 299 3.24 -22.93 -23.77
C SER A 299 4.52 -22.27 -24.29
N ALA A 300 5.37 -23.03 -24.97
CA ALA A 300 6.62 -22.53 -25.57
C ALA A 300 6.39 -21.43 -26.64
N ASN A 301 5.15 -21.29 -27.11
CA ASN A 301 4.75 -20.30 -28.12
C ASN A 301 3.78 -19.25 -27.58
N ASP A 302 3.61 -19.17 -26.26
CA ASP A 302 2.71 -18.22 -25.63
C ASP A 302 3.26 -17.89 -24.25
N VAL A 303 4.16 -16.89 -24.23
CA VAL A 303 4.94 -16.50 -23.06
C VAL A 303 4.87 -14.99 -22.88
N TYR A 304 4.76 -14.55 -21.64
CA TYR A 304 4.64 -13.18 -21.21
C TYR A 304 5.77 -12.84 -20.24
N THR A 305 6.31 -11.64 -20.35
CA THR A 305 7.27 -11.12 -19.38
C THR A 305 7.00 -9.66 -19.12
N VAL A 306 7.32 -9.23 -17.90
CA VAL A 306 7.05 -7.89 -17.39
C VAL A 306 8.33 -7.25 -16.88
N GLY A 307 8.34 -5.94 -16.77
CA GLY A 307 9.53 -5.24 -16.32
C GLY A 307 9.32 -3.76 -16.01
N TYR A 308 10.44 -3.05 -15.97
CA TYR A 308 10.46 -1.64 -15.59
C TYR A 308 9.78 -0.77 -16.64
N SER A 309 9.41 0.44 -16.23
CA SER A 309 8.71 1.43 -17.07
C SER A 309 7.41 0.91 -17.70
N GLY A 310 6.67 0.03 -17.01
CA GLY A 310 5.43 -0.57 -17.49
C GLY A 310 5.60 -1.60 -18.60
N THR A 311 6.82 -2.11 -18.80
CA THR A 311 7.14 -3.05 -19.87
C THR A 311 6.32 -4.32 -19.71
N PHE A 312 5.61 -4.69 -20.78
CA PHE A 312 4.86 -5.93 -20.86
C PHE A 312 5.02 -6.50 -22.27
N LEU A 313 5.56 -7.71 -22.38
CA LEU A 313 5.89 -8.35 -23.64
C LEU A 313 5.14 -9.65 -23.81
N HIS A 314 4.82 -9.99 -25.06
CA HIS A 314 4.20 -11.25 -25.46
C HIS A 314 4.97 -11.91 -26.60
N TRP A 315 5.34 -13.17 -26.38
CA TRP A 315 5.94 -14.08 -27.34
C TRP A 315 4.88 -15.00 -27.93
N ASP A 316 4.74 -14.95 -29.27
CA ASP A 316 3.75 -15.75 -30.02
C ASP A 316 4.32 -17.05 -30.62
N GLY A 317 5.52 -17.47 -30.21
CA GLY A 317 6.27 -18.57 -30.82
C GLY A 317 7.20 -18.15 -31.96
N THR A 318 7.13 -16.88 -32.39
CA THR A 318 7.98 -16.37 -33.48
C THR A 318 8.63 -15.04 -33.16
N THR A 319 7.92 -14.13 -32.51
CA THR A 319 8.40 -12.79 -32.19
C THR A 319 7.90 -12.32 -30.84
N TRP A 320 8.74 -11.54 -30.15
CA TRP A 320 8.32 -10.74 -29.00
C TRP A 320 7.63 -9.46 -29.50
N SER A 321 6.53 -9.11 -28.87
CA SER A 321 5.78 -7.89 -29.14
C SER A 321 5.44 -7.17 -27.85
N THR A 322 5.57 -5.85 -27.83
CA THR A 322 5.17 -5.03 -26.69
C THR A 322 3.65 -4.87 -26.65
N LEU A 323 3.07 -5.07 -25.47
CA LEU A 323 1.70 -4.71 -25.14
C LEU A 323 1.73 -3.46 -24.27
N ASP A 324 1.10 -2.37 -24.74
CA ASP A 324 1.00 -1.12 -23.98
C ASP A 324 0.12 -1.35 -22.74
N SER A 325 0.74 -1.45 -21.56
CA SER A 325 0.09 -1.69 -20.27
C SER A 325 -0.72 -0.50 -19.76
N GLY A 326 -0.57 0.67 -20.37
CA GLY A 326 -1.19 1.91 -19.92
C GLY A 326 -0.60 2.49 -18.63
N THR A 327 0.53 1.94 -18.15
CA THR A 327 1.26 2.42 -16.98
C THR A 327 2.73 2.61 -17.29
N SER A 328 3.41 3.46 -16.52
CA SER A 328 4.87 3.57 -16.50
C SER A 328 5.49 2.99 -15.23
N TYR A 329 4.67 2.41 -14.34
CA TYR A 329 5.14 1.77 -13.11
C TYR A 329 5.90 0.49 -13.40
N TRP A 330 6.85 0.16 -12.53
CA TRP A 330 7.57 -1.09 -12.68
C TRP A 330 6.63 -2.24 -12.38
N LEU A 331 6.62 -3.23 -13.27
CA LEU A 331 5.87 -4.46 -13.09
C LEU A 331 6.86 -5.54 -12.65
N TYR A 332 6.65 -6.09 -11.45
CA TYR A 332 7.58 -7.00 -10.81
C TYR A 332 7.25 -8.46 -11.09
N ALA A 333 5.96 -8.83 -11.14
CA ALA A 333 5.56 -10.22 -11.30
C ALA A 333 4.40 -10.39 -12.29
N VAL A 334 4.36 -11.55 -12.94
CA VAL A 334 3.37 -11.92 -13.95
C VAL A 334 2.85 -13.34 -13.72
N TRP A 335 1.54 -13.50 -13.83
CA TRP A 335 0.89 -14.80 -13.76
C TRP A 335 -0.36 -14.80 -14.62
N GLY A 336 -0.71 -15.92 -15.25
CA GLY A 336 -1.96 -16.03 -15.99
C GLY A 336 -2.76 -17.28 -15.66
N SER A 337 -4.07 -17.19 -15.87
CA SER A 337 -4.99 -18.34 -15.81
C SER A 337 -5.17 -18.98 -17.19
N ALA A 338 -4.98 -18.19 -18.25
CA ALA A 338 -5.07 -18.57 -19.65
C ALA A 338 -4.29 -17.58 -20.53
N SER A 339 -4.15 -17.89 -21.83
CA SER A 339 -3.45 -17.04 -22.82
C SER A 339 -4.11 -15.67 -23.06
N ASN A 340 -5.30 -15.45 -22.51
CA ASN A 340 -6.09 -14.23 -22.68
C ASN A 340 -6.55 -13.67 -21.33
N ASP A 341 -5.96 -14.12 -20.23
CA ASP A 341 -6.24 -13.68 -18.87
C ASP A 341 -4.93 -13.76 -18.07
N VAL A 342 -4.17 -12.65 -18.15
CA VAL A 342 -2.82 -12.52 -17.60
C VAL A 342 -2.78 -11.32 -16.68
N TYR A 343 -2.31 -11.53 -15.46
CA TYR A 343 -2.14 -10.51 -14.44
C TYR A 343 -0.69 -10.04 -14.38
N ALA A 344 -0.52 -8.75 -14.09
CA ALA A 344 0.75 -8.18 -13.66
C ALA A 344 0.56 -7.31 -12.42
N VAL A 345 1.52 -7.39 -11.51
CA VAL A 345 1.56 -6.57 -10.30
C VAL A 345 2.90 -5.83 -10.21
N GLY A 346 2.92 -4.72 -9.47
CA GLY A 346 4.08 -3.85 -9.48
C GLY A 346 4.09 -2.79 -8.41
N SER A 347 4.88 -1.75 -8.66
CA SER A 347 5.05 -0.62 -7.74
C SER A 347 3.71 0.07 -7.44
N TYR A 348 3.60 0.65 -6.25
CA TYR A 348 2.47 1.50 -5.84
C TYR A 348 1.10 0.81 -5.90
N GLY A 349 1.06 -0.48 -5.59
CA GLY A 349 -0.19 -1.27 -5.56
C GLY A 349 -0.82 -1.53 -6.92
N VAL A 350 -0.07 -1.38 -8.01
CA VAL A 350 -0.57 -1.66 -9.37
C VAL A 350 -0.97 -3.12 -9.50
N ILE A 351 -2.19 -3.31 -10.01
CA ILE A 351 -2.72 -4.63 -10.39
C ILE A 351 -3.38 -4.47 -11.76
N LEU A 352 -2.79 -5.09 -12.77
CA LEU A 352 -3.31 -5.10 -14.13
C LEU A 352 -3.80 -6.49 -14.48
N ASN A 353 -4.94 -6.58 -15.17
CA ASN A 353 -5.37 -7.79 -15.86
C ASN A 353 -5.48 -7.50 -17.36
N TYR A 354 -4.71 -8.24 -18.16
CA TYR A 354 -4.88 -8.34 -19.61
C TYR A 354 -5.94 -9.41 -19.93
N LEU A 355 -7.18 -8.95 -20.15
CA LEU A 355 -8.34 -9.80 -20.41
C LEU A 355 -8.87 -9.57 -21.83
N ASP A 356 -8.93 -10.62 -22.64
CA ASP A 356 -9.53 -10.58 -23.99
C ASP A 356 -8.99 -9.41 -24.87
N SER A 357 -7.67 -9.21 -24.85
CA SER A 357 -6.97 -8.14 -25.56
C SER A 357 -7.25 -6.71 -25.08
N ALA A 358 -7.72 -6.55 -23.84
CA ALA A 358 -7.89 -5.26 -23.19
C ALA A 358 -7.27 -5.25 -21.79
N TRP A 359 -6.73 -4.10 -21.40
CA TRP A 359 -6.24 -3.88 -20.05
C TRP A 359 -7.38 -3.46 -19.12
N VAL A 360 -7.46 -4.14 -17.98
CA VAL A 360 -8.35 -3.83 -16.88
C VAL A 360 -7.47 -3.52 -15.66
N PRO A 361 -7.35 -2.25 -15.25
CA PRO A 361 -6.83 -1.89 -13.95
C PRO A 361 -7.76 -2.45 -12.87
N MET A 362 -7.20 -3.26 -11.97
CA MET A 362 -7.92 -3.85 -10.83
C MET A 362 -7.68 -3.06 -9.52
N TYR A 363 -7.17 -1.84 -9.65
CA TYR A 363 -6.96 -0.86 -8.60
C TYR A 363 -7.68 0.45 -8.98
N SER A 364 -7.95 1.30 -7.99
CA SER A 364 -8.46 2.65 -8.25
C SER A 364 -7.55 3.68 -7.61
N SER A 365 -7.20 4.72 -8.37
CA SER A 365 -6.39 5.83 -7.91
C SER A 365 -7.02 7.15 -8.34
N VAL A 366 -7.12 8.12 -7.41
CA VAL A 366 -7.56 9.49 -7.71
C VAL A 366 -6.40 10.36 -8.18
N THR A 367 -5.20 10.12 -7.67
CA THR A 367 -3.97 10.80 -8.05
C THR A 367 -2.77 9.91 -7.81
N ILE A 368 -1.70 10.22 -8.54
CA ILE A 368 -0.38 9.62 -8.39
C ILE A 368 0.69 10.67 -8.09
N ASP A 369 0.33 11.95 -8.17
CA ASP A 369 1.22 13.04 -7.80
C ASP A 369 1.50 12.96 -6.29
N HIS A 370 2.76 13.20 -5.90
CA HIS A 370 3.12 13.33 -4.49
C HIS A 370 2.24 14.41 -3.85
N LEU A 371 1.63 14.09 -2.70
CA LEU A 371 0.83 15.05 -1.93
C LEU A 371 1.70 15.62 -0.81
N SER A 372 1.87 16.93 -0.76
CA SER A 372 2.75 17.63 0.17
C SER A 372 2.09 17.91 1.53
N ALA A 373 0.80 18.23 1.53
CA ALA A 373 0.10 18.71 2.73
C ALA A 373 -1.40 18.41 2.68
N THR A 374 -2.02 18.41 3.86
CA THR A 374 -3.47 18.21 4.01
C THR A 374 -4.06 19.10 5.09
N TRP A 375 -5.28 19.56 4.86
CA TRP A 375 -6.04 20.41 5.79
C TRP A 375 -7.54 20.20 5.54
N GLY A 376 -8.39 20.34 6.55
CA GLY A 376 -9.84 20.23 6.38
C GLY A 376 -10.63 21.19 7.26
N THR A 377 -11.93 21.28 6.98
CA THR A 377 -12.90 21.94 7.88
C THR A 377 -13.63 20.97 8.79
N ALA A 378 -13.73 19.72 8.36
CA ALA A 378 -14.37 18.60 9.06
C ALA A 378 -13.86 17.26 8.48
N GLY A 379 -14.18 16.14 9.13
CA GLY A 379 -13.76 14.81 8.67
C GLY A 379 -14.40 14.40 7.34
N ASP A 380 -15.46 15.09 6.94
CA ASP A 380 -16.17 14.96 5.66
C ASP A 380 -15.88 16.10 4.67
N ASP A 381 -14.91 16.96 4.96
CA ASP A 381 -14.46 18.03 4.07
C ASP A 381 -12.96 18.31 4.28
N VAL A 382 -12.14 17.56 3.54
CA VAL A 382 -10.67 17.55 3.65
C VAL A 382 -10.04 17.82 2.31
N TYR A 383 -8.93 18.54 2.30
CA TYR A 383 -8.18 18.95 1.13
C TYR A 383 -6.75 18.40 1.21
N ALA A 384 -6.20 18.04 0.05
CA ALA A 384 -4.81 17.66 -0.09
C ALA A 384 -4.21 18.33 -1.32
N VAL A 385 -2.96 18.77 -1.23
CA VAL A 385 -2.25 19.47 -2.31
C VAL A 385 -0.90 18.84 -2.56
N GLY A 386 -0.36 19.02 -3.77
CA GLY A 386 0.88 18.34 -4.14
C GLY A 386 1.53 18.80 -5.44
N GLU A 387 2.36 17.91 -5.98
CA GLU A 387 3.10 18.11 -7.22
C GLU A 387 2.19 18.34 -8.43
N HIS A 388 2.72 19.00 -9.46
CA HIS A 388 2.02 19.30 -10.72
C HIS A 388 0.70 20.07 -10.54
N GLY A 389 0.55 20.81 -9.44
CA GLY A 389 -0.67 21.52 -9.10
C GLY A 389 -1.80 20.61 -8.62
N ALA A 390 -1.49 19.40 -8.14
CA ALA A 390 -2.46 18.49 -7.55
C ALA A 390 -3.23 19.19 -6.43
N PHE A 391 -4.56 19.12 -6.52
CA PHE A 391 -5.46 19.63 -5.51
C PHE A 391 -6.67 18.70 -5.42
N LEU A 392 -6.89 18.10 -4.27
CA LEU A 392 -7.93 17.10 -4.05
C LEU A 392 -8.87 17.55 -2.95
N GLN A 393 -10.13 17.13 -3.03
CA GLN A 393 -11.14 17.30 -1.98
C GLN A 393 -11.81 15.96 -1.66
N TYR A 394 -11.93 15.66 -0.37
CA TYR A 394 -12.73 14.59 0.19
C TYR A 394 -14.08 15.14 0.64
N ASP A 395 -15.17 14.50 0.23
CA ASP A 395 -16.55 14.91 0.56
C ASP A 395 -17.22 14.05 1.65
N GLY A 396 -16.41 13.31 2.42
CA GLY A 396 -16.89 12.32 3.38
C GLY A 396 -17.19 10.95 2.77
N THR A 397 -17.09 10.82 1.44
CA THR A 397 -17.30 9.54 0.75
C THR A 397 -16.21 9.23 -0.26
N THR A 398 -15.77 10.21 -1.03
CA THR A 398 -14.81 10.02 -2.11
C THR A 398 -13.85 11.19 -2.23
N TRP A 399 -12.62 10.89 -2.64
CA TRP A 399 -11.65 11.90 -3.06
C TRP A 399 -11.89 12.27 -4.53
N SER A 400 -11.83 13.56 -4.84
CA SER A 400 -11.94 14.07 -6.20
C SER A 400 -10.86 15.12 -6.47
N GLN A 401 -10.27 15.07 -7.67
CA GLN A 401 -9.30 16.07 -8.10
C GLN A 401 -10.01 17.33 -8.59
N LEU A 402 -9.62 18.48 -8.04
CA LEU A 402 -10.05 19.80 -8.48
C LEU A 402 -8.91 20.45 -9.28
N SER A 403 -9.24 21.22 -10.32
CA SER A 403 -8.23 21.95 -11.07
C SER A 403 -7.79 23.18 -10.29
N SER A 404 -6.55 23.23 -9.80
CA SER A 404 -5.97 24.39 -9.11
C SER A 404 -5.70 25.59 -10.02
N GLY A 405 -5.74 25.40 -11.34
CA GLY A 405 -5.42 26.43 -12.34
C GLY A 405 -3.93 26.72 -12.51
N VAL A 406 -3.06 25.97 -11.82
CA VAL A 406 -1.59 26.07 -11.88
C VAL A 406 -0.98 24.68 -12.16
N ALA A 407 0.29 24.66 -12.55
CA ALA A 407 1.06 23.42 -12.79
C ALA A 407 2.31 23.33 -11.89
N GLN A 408 2.54 24.36 -11.08
CA GLN A 408 3.58 24.42 -10.06
C GLN A 408 3.21 23.50 -8.90
N ASP A 409 4.22 22.94 -8.24
CA ASP A 409 4.01 22.13 -7.05
C ASP A 409 3.47 23.00 -5.92
N LEU A 410 2.47 22.47 -5.24
CA LEU A 410 1.87 23.07 -4.06
C LEU A 410 2.46 22.39 -2.82
N HIS A 411 2.96 23.18 -1.88
CA HIS A 411 3.68 22.71 -0.70
C HIS A 411 2.82 22.70 0.56
N ASP A 412 1.86 23.61 0.69
CA ASP A 412 1.01 23.68 1.87
C ASP A 412 -0.39 24.24 1.57
N VAL A 413 -1.37 23.92 2.41
CA VAL A 413 -2.78 24.25 2.26
C VAL A 413 -3.41 24.66 3.58
N TRP A 414 -4.20 25.72 3.54
CA TRP A 414 -4.97 26.21 4.69
C TRP A 414 -6.22 26.93 4.21
N GLY A 415 -7.29 26.96 5.00
CA GLY A 415 -8.49 27.72 4.66
C GLY A 415 -9.26 28.24 5.87
N THR A 416 -10.29 29.04 5.58
CA THR A 416 -11.25 29.52 6.58
C THR A 416 -12.58 28.78 6.51
N SER A 417 -12.86 28.16 5.35
CA SER A 417 -14.06 27.38 5.09
C SER A 417 -13.89 26.52 3.83
N SER A 418 -14.86 25.65 3.56
CA SER A 418 -14.92 24.83 2.34
C SER A 418 -15.03 25.63 1.03
N ASN A 419 -15.22 26.95 1.11
CA ASN A 419 -15.31 27.86 -0.03
C ASN A 419 -14.26 28.96 0.00
N ASP A 420 -13.26 28.84 0.87
CA ASP A 420 -12.14 29.77 0.96
C ASP A 420 -10.90 29.02 1.47
N VAL A 421 -10.16 28.47 0.51
CA VAL A 421 -8.99 27.62 0.73
C VAL A 421 -7.82 28.16 -0.07
N PHE A 422 -6.68 28.34 0.57
CA PHE A 422 -5.44 28.79 -0.03
C PHE A 422 -4.46 27.63 -0.14
N ALA A 423 -3.73 27.57 -1.25
CA ALA A 423 -2.56 26.72 -1.38
C ALA A 423 -1.37 27.55 -1.86
N VAL A 424 -0.20 27.25 -1.33
CA VAL A 424 1.06 27.95 -1.61
C VAL A 424 2.10 26.97 -2.14
N GLY A 425 3.05 27.45 -2.93
CA GLY A 425 4.01 26.54 -3.56
C GLY A 425 5.16 27.21 -4.29
N GLU A 426 5.67 26.51 -5.30
CA GLU A 426 6.87 26.90 -6.03
C GLU A 426 6.77 28.26 -6.72
N ALA A 427 7.92 28.92 -6.89
CA ALA A 427 8.06 30.16 -7.62
C ALA A 427 7.14 31.30 -7.14
N GLY A 428 6.82 31.33 -5.84
CA GLY A 428 5.94 32.33 -5.24
C GLY A 428 4.45 32.09 -5.52
N THR A 429 4.06 30.87 -5.90
CA THR A 429 2.67 30.53 -6.25
C THR A 429 1.76 30.63 -5.04
N ILE A 430 0.66 31.36 -5.18
CA ILE A 430 -0.48 31.36 -4.27
C ILE A 430 -1.73 31.18 -5.12
N VAL A 431 -2.54 30.20 -4.79
CA VAL A 431 -3.86 29.99 -5.39
C VAL A 431 -4.92 29.99 -4.30
N ASN A 432 -6.08 30.57 -4.60
CA ASN A 432 -7.23 30.59 -3.71
C ASN A 432 -8.44 29.97 -4.40
N TYR A 433 -9.06 29.00 -3.71
CA TYR A 433 -10.35 28.42 -4.05
C TYR A 433 -11.44 29.26 -3.42
N TYR A 434 -12.21 29.94 -4.25
CA TYR A 434 -13.30 30.78 -3.79
C TYR A 434 -14.54 30.65 -4.68
N ASN A 435 -15.70 30.41 -4.06
CA ASN A 435 -16.98 30.25 -4.76
C ASN A 435 -16.91 29.31 -5.98
N SER A 436 -16.33 28.12 -5.80
CA SER A 436 -16.17 27.10 -6.84
C SER A 436 -15.27 27.52 -8.02
N GLY A 437 -14.42 28.52 -7.85
CA GLY A 437 -13.43 28.96 -8.83
C GLY A 437 -12.04 29.11 -8.21
N TRP A 438 -11.02 29.00 -9.06
CA TRP A 438 -9.61 29.14 -8.66
C TRP A 438 -9.01 30.42 -9.19
N PHE A 439 -8.35 31.16 -8.30
CA PHE A 439 -7.75 32.45 -8.61
C PHE A 439 -6.27 32.45 -8.22
N PRO A 440 -5.34 32.51 -9.19
CA PRO A 440 -3.94 32.74 -8.88
C PRO A 440 -3.76 34.17 -8.36
N ILE A 441 -2.98 34.31 -7.29
CA ILE A 441 -2.76 35.57 -6.57
C ILE A 441 -1.28 35.90 -6.63
N SER A 442 -0.96 37.18 -6.84
CA SER A 442 0.44 37.62 -6.82
C SER A 442 0.94 37.74 -5.38
N SER A 443 1.92 36.92 -5.02
CA SER A 443 2.60 36.94 -3.72
C SER A 443 3.57 38.11 -3.54
N GLY A 444 4.00 38.73 -4.65
CA GLY A 444 5.04 39.76 -4.66
C GLY A 444 6.48 39.22 -4.52
N THR A 445 6.66 37.89 -4.55
CA THR A 445 7.96 37.21 -4.52
C THR A 445 8.02 36.10 -5.57
N THR A 446 9.22 35.57 -5.82
CA THR A 446 9.46 34.37 -6.65
C THR A 446 10.11 33.25 -5.85
N GLU A 447 10.31 33.45 -4.55
CA GLU A 447 10.82 32.42 -3.64
C GLU A 447 9.77 31.32 -3.45
N ASN A 448 10.21 30.08 -3.25
CA ASN A 448 9.30 28.97 -2.96
C ASN A 448 8.62 29.20 -1.60
N LEU A 449 7.30 29.09 -1.59
CA LEU A 449 6.47 29.27 -0.39
C LEU A 449 6.13 27.88 0.14
N THR A 450 6.48 27.61 1.39
CA THR A 450 6.50 26.24 1.93
C THR A 450 5.48 26.00 3.02
N GLY A 451 4.96 27.06 3.65
CA GLY A 451 4.00 26.94 4.74
C GLY A 451 3.02 28.11 4.76
N ILE A 452 1.76 27.83 5.10
CA ILE A 452 0.68 28.81 5.23
C ILE A 452 -0.12 28.56 6.50
N TRP A 453 -0.41 29.65 7.22
CA TRP A 453 -1.31 29.61 8.38
C TRP A 453 -2.05 30.93 8.50
N GLY A 454 -3.31 30.89 8.96
CA GLY A 454 -4.06 32.09 9.31
C GLY A 454 -4.98 31.88 10.51
N GLU A 455 -5.27 32.98 11.21
CA GLU A 455 -6.33 33.01 12.23
C GLU A 455 -7.70 33.22 11.57
N ASP A 456 -7.75 34.13 10.60
CA ASP A 456 -8.96 34.58 9.92
C ASP A 456 -8.60 35.25 8.57
N PRO A 457 -9.57 35.61 7.72
CA PRO A 457 -9.32 36.28 6.44
C PRO A 457 -8.45 37.55 6.51
N THR A 458 -8.36 38.20 7.66
CA THR A 458 -7.60 39.44 7.86
C THR A 458 -6.22 39.23 8.45
N ASN A 459 -5.81 37.98 8.72
CA ASN A 459 -4.50 37.65 9.26
C ASN A 459 -4.03 36.30 8.70
N ILE A 460 -3.41 36.34 7.52
CA ILE A 460 -2.84 35.15 6.85
C ILE A 460 -1.34 35.35 6.68
N PHE A 461 -0.55 34.39 7.12
CA PHE A 461 0.91 34.38 7.06
C PHE A 461 1.39 33.24 6.16
N VAL A 462 2.38 33.52 5.34
CA VAL A 462 3.04 32.53 4.49
C VAL A 462 4.55 32.66 4.67
N VAL A 463 5.22 31.52 4.79
CA VAL A 463 6.67 31.41 4.94
C VAL A 463 7.29 30.70 3.75
N GLY A 464 8.60 30.85 3.57
CA GLY A 464 9.30 30.16 2.50
C GLY A 464 10.81 30.31 2.52
N TRP A 465 11.40 30.03 1.35
CA TRP A 465 12.84 30.04 1.15
C TRP A 465 13.45 31.44 1.35
N ASN A 466 14.76 31.47 1.63
CA ASN A 466 15.53 32.70 1.86
C ASN A 466 14.96 33.61 2.96
N GLY A 467 14.37 33.00 4.00
CA GLY A 467 13.75 33.71 5.12
C GLY A 467 12.50 34.51 4.74
N THR A 468 11.82 34.14 3.65
CA THR A 468 10.61 34.82 3.17
C THR A 468 9.48 34.71 4.18
N ILE A 469 8.89 35.85 4.53
CA ILE A 469 7.63 35.94 5.26
C ILE A 469 6.77 36.99 4.56
N ILE A 470 5.57 36.61 4.17
CA ILE A 470 4.56 37.52 3.62
C ILE A 470 3.27 37.41 4.43
N HIS A 471 2.55 38.52 4.55
CA HIS A 471 1.33 38.62 5.32
C HIS A 471 0.25 39.34 4.52
N SER A 472 -0.97 38.81 4.58
CA SER A 472 -2.18 39.43 4.02
C SER A 472 -3.14 39.83 5.14
N SER A 473 -3.71 41.04 4.98
CA SER A 473 -4.74 41.58 5.88
C SER A 473 -6.07 41.84 5.19
N ASP A 474 -6.26 41.29 3.99
CA ASP A 474 -7.37 41.58 3.10
C ASP A 474 -7.82 40.34 2.32
N ASP A 475 -7.86 39.19 2.99
CA ASP A 475 -8.36 37.91 2.47
C ASP A 475 -7.53 37.40 1.30
N GLY A 476 -6.20 37.48 1.45
CA GLY A 476 -5.24 37.08 0.42
C GLY A 476 -5.22 37.97 -0.82
N GLN A 477 -6.01 39.05 -0.90
CA GLN A 477 -6.06 39.91 -2.08
C GLN A 477 -4.74 40.66 -2.33
N SER A 478 -4.02 41.01 -1.27
CA SER A 478 -2.68 41.57 -1.34
C SER A 478 -1.77 41.04 -0.25
N TRP A 479 -0.47 40.98 -0.56
CA TRP A 479 0.57 40.44 0.30
C TRP A 479 1.66 41.47 0.55
N SER A 480 2.09 41.56 1.81
CA SER A 480 3.15 42.47 2.26
C SER A 480 4.29 41.68 2.88
N SER A 481 5.53 41.98 2.49
CA SER A 481 6.69 41.31 3.06
C SER A 481 7.01 41.79 4.47
N MET A 482 7.42 40.84 5.31
CA MET A 482 7.87 41.08 6.68
C MET A 482 9.34 40.70 6.82
N SER A 483 10.08 41.43 7.65
CA SER A 483 11.48 41.10 7.92
C SER A 483 11.55 39.94 8.93
N SER A 484 12.05 38.78 8.50
CA SER A 484 12.29 37.61 9.36
C SER A 484 13.56 37.72 10.21
N GLY A 485 14.54 38.51 9.74
CA GLY A 485 15.85 38.62 10.38
C GLY A 485 16.80 37.45 10.08
N THR A 486 16.43 36.53 9.19
CA THR A 486 17.23 35.38 8.76
C THR A 486 17.20 35.22 7.24
N GLN A 487 18.10 34.39 6.69
CA GLN A 487 18.09 33.92 5.29
C GLN A 487 17.87 32.41 5.22
N GLU A 488 17.71 31.73 6.35
CA GLU A 488 17.41 30.30 6.37
C GLU A 488 16.03 30.04 5.77
N CYS A 489 15.85 28.91 5.09
CA CYS A 489 14.54 28.50 4.62
C CYS A 489 13.64 28.22 5.83
N LEU A 490 12.50 28.88 5.87
CA LEU A 490 11.40 28.55 6.76
C LEU A 490 10.56 27.50 6.04
N LEU A 491 10.12 26.47 6.76
CA LEU A 491 9.53 25.25 6.20
C LEU A 491 8.12 25.01 6.75
N GLY A 492 7.89 25.26 8.04
CA GLY A 492 6.56 25.16 8.67
C GLY A 492 6.17 26.43 9.41
N ILE A 493 4.87 26.65 9.57
CA ILE A 493 4.29 27.79 10.30
C ILE A 493 3.06 27.36 11.10
N TRP A 494 2.92 27.91 12.31
CA TRP A 494 1.73 27.75 13.13
C TRP A 494 1.55 28.98 14.03
N GLY A 495 0.32 29.34 14.38
CA GLY A 495 0.05 30.40 15.35
C GLY A 495 -1.09 30.09 16.30
N SER A 496 -1.06 30.74 17.46
CA SER A 496 -2.17 30.73 18.44
C SER A 496 -3.13 31.90 18.22
N ALA A 497 -2.63 32.99 17.65
CA ALA A 497 -3.35 34.23 17.34
C ALA A 497 -2.56 35.04 16.31
N HIS A 498 -3.18 36.05 15.70
CA HIS A 498 -2.52 36.96 14.74
C HIS A 498 -1.29 37.69 15.30
N ASP A 499 -1.18 37.81 16.63
CA ASP A 499 -0.06 38.43 17.34
C ASP A 499 0.86 37.43 18.05
N ASP A 500 0.72 36.13 17.76
CA ASP A 500 1.47 35.05 18.39
C ASP A 500 1.66 33.88 17.39
N VAL A 501 2.70 33.99 16.56
CA VAL A 501 2.95 33.07 15.43
C VAL A 501 4.38 32.55 15.46
N PHE A 502 4.57 31.28 15.15
CA PHE A 502 5.85 30.58 15.11
C PHE A 502 6.15 30.09 13.70
N ALA A 503 7.42 30.18 13.30
CA ALA A 503 7.91 29.58 12.05
C ALA A 503 9.14 28.72 12.34
N ALA A 504 9.19 27.53 11.76
CA ALA A 504 10.30 26.58 11.89
C ALA A 504 11.01 26.40 10.55
N GLY A 505 12.28 26.01 10.56
CA GLY A 505 13.02 25.79 9.32
C GLY A 505 14.41 25.21 9.46
N ASN A 506 15.23 25.45 8.45
CA ASN A 506 16.59 24.90 8.33
C ASN A 506 17.50 25.30 9.50
N ILE A 507 18.47 24.42 9.78
CA ILE A 507 19.53 24.63 10.79
C ILE A 507 18.94 24.97 12.19
N GLY A 508 17.82 24.36 12.56
CA GLY A 508 17.20 24.52 13.88
C GLY A 508 16.54 25.87 14.10
N THR A 509 16.26 26.60 13.02
CA THR A 509 15.66 27.93 13.09
C THR A 509 14.23 27.85 13.63
N ILE A 510 13.98 28.59 14.71
CA ILE A 510 12.64 28.95 15.17
C ILE A 510 12.55 30.46 15.23
N LEU A 511 11.53 31.03 14.60
CA LEU A 511 11.14 32.44 14.72
C LEU A 511 9.80 32.54 15.46
N HIS A 512 9.64 33.61 16.22
CA HIS A 512 8.41 33.96 16.93
C HIS A 512 8.01 35.40 16.64
N TYR A 513 6.76 35.59 16.27
CA TYR A 513 6.11 36.87 16.02
C TYR A 513 5.27 37.27 17.22
N ASP A 514 5.55 38.45 17.77
CA ASP A 514 4.91 38.99 18.98
C ASP A 514 3.82 40.05 18.69
N GLY A 515 3.30 40.07 17.45
CA GLY A 515 2.37 41.10 16.97
C GLY A 515 3.05 42.39 16.50
N ALA A 516 4.36 42.54 16.70
CA ALA A 516 5.12 43.68 16.23
C ALA A 516 6.29 43.30 15.33
N SER A 517 7.03 42.23 15.67
CA SER A 517 8.21 41.81 14.92
C SER A 517 8.53 40.33 15.08
N TRP A 518 9.15 39.75 14.06
CA TRP A 518 9.72 38.41 14.13
C TRP A 518 11.07 38.44 14.85
N SER A 519 11.27 37.49 15.76
CA SER A 519 12.53 37.32 16.50
C SER A 519 12.92 35.85 16.59
N SER A 520 14.23 35.56 16.56
CA SER A 520 14.72 34.19 16.65
C SER A 520 14.72 33.67 18.09
N MET A 521 14.28 32.43 18.26
CA MET A 521 14.35 31.69 19.52
C MET A 521 15.54 30.73 19.52
N THR A 522 16.22 30.59 20.65
CA THR A 522 17.34 29.66 20.78
C THR A 522 16.82 28.25 21.07
N THR A 523 17.14 27.31 20.17
CA THR A 523 16.82 25.88 20.29
C THR A 523 18.04 25.04 20.67
N GLY A 524 19.25 25.49 20.29
CA GLY A 524 20.50 24.77 20.54
C GLY A 524 20.76 23.59 19.60
N ILE A 525 19.93 23.42 18.57
CA ILE A 525 20.07 22.39 17.54
C ILE A 525 20.49 23.00 16.20
N THR A 526 21.01 22.18 15.29
CA THR A 526 21.52 22.63 13.97
C THR A 526 21.00 21.79 12.81
N ILE A 527 19.98 20.98 13.03
CA ILE A 527 19.34 20.15 12.01
C ILE A 527 18.02 20.78 11.56
N ASN A 528 17.52 20.39 10.40
CA ASN A 528 16.32 21.01 9.83
C ASN A 528 15.06 20.60 10.59
N LEU A 529 14.16 21.56 10.78
CA LEU A 529 12.81 21.37 11.27
C LEU A 529 11.85 21.58 10.09
N PHE A 530 10.96 20.62 9.86
CA PHE A 530 10.06 20.57 8.71
C PHE A 530 8.65 21.04 9.08
N GLY A 531 8.09 20.50 10.16
CA GLY A 531 6.73 20.82 10.64
C GLY A 531 6.74 21.52 12.00
N ILE A 532 5.69 22.29 12.27
CA ILE A 532 5.45 22.93 13.57
C ILE A 532 3.95 23.02 13.86
N TRP A 533 3.56 22.69 15.09
CA TRP A 533 2.18 22.78 15.56
C TRP A 533 2.14 23.04 17.06
N GLY A 534 1.11 23.73 17.55
CA GLY A 534 0.90 23.94 18.97
C GLY A 534 -0.56 23.75 19.40
N SER A 535 -0.74 23.38 20.67
CA SER A 535 -2.05 23.36 21.31
C SER A 535 -2.37 24.71 21.98
N ALA A 536 -1.33 25.48 22.32
CA ALA A 536 -1.40 26.76 23.01
C ALA A 536 -0.11 27.57 22.77
N PRO A 537 -0.10 28.90 23.07
CA PRO A 537 1.10 29.76 23.00
C PRO A 537 2.34 29.23 23.73
N ASN A 538 2.13 28.35 24.71
CA ASN A 538 3.14 27.81 25.60
C ASN A 538 3.26 26.28 25.50
N ASP A 539 2.73 25.69 24.44
CA ASP A 539 2.74 24.25 24.20
C ASP A 539 2.84 24.00 22.69
N VAL A 540 4.08 24.00 22.18
CA VAL A 540 4.37 23.94 20.74
C VAL A 540 5.40 22.85 20.45
N PHE A 541 5.13 22.02 19.45
CA PHE A 541 6.00 20.98 18.94
C PHE A 541 6.57 21.37 17.58
N ALA A 542 7.85 21.10 17.36
CA ALA A 542 8.45 21.16 16.03
C ALA A 542 9.20 19.86 15.74
N VAL A 543 9.07 19.36 14.52
CA VAL A 543 9.58 18.05 14.09
C VAL A 543 10.55 18.20 12.93
N GLY A 544 11.47 17.25 12.77
CA GLY A 544 12.54 17.39 11.79
C GLY A 544 13.34 16.13 11.47
N GLN A 545 14.55 16.34 10.95
CA GLN A 545 15.52 15.29 10.61
C GLN A 545 15.88 14.43 11.84
N ASP A 546 16.37 13.21 11.61
CA ASP A 546 16.85 12.28 12.66
C ASP A 546 15.82 11.97 13.76
N ALA A 547 14.55 11.86 13.38
CA ALA A 547 13.37 11.70 14.25
C ALA A 547 13.28 12.77 15.34
N MET A 548 13.77 13.97 15.05
CA MET A 548 13.83 15.08 16.00
C MET A 548 12.43 15.58 16.33
N ILE A 549 12.20 15.74 17.63
CA ILE A 549 11.03 16.44 18.17
C ILE A 549 11.53 17.37 19.26
N ILE A 550 11.30 18.67 19.08
CA ILE A 550 11.50 19.66 20.13
C ILE A 550 10.17 20.20 20.61
N HIS A 551 10.08 20.48 21.90
CA HIS A 551 8.87 20.95 22.57
C HIS A 551 9.14 22.25 23.33
N PHE A 552 8.25 23.23 23.15
CA PHE A 552 8.25 24.52 23.82
C PHE A 552 7.21 24.52 24.95
N ASP A 553 7.69 24.73 26.17
CA ASP A 553 6.87 24.75 27.39
C ASP A 553 6.42 26.17 27.83
N GLY A 554 6.54 27.15 26.92
CA GLY A 554 6.32 28.57 27.21
C GLY A 554 7.55 29.30 27.75
N LEU A 555 8.63 28.59 28.06
CA LEU A 555 9.88 29.17 28.54
C LEU A 555 11.05 28.82 27.62
N THR A 556 11.20 27.54 27.28
CA THR A 556 12.33 27.03 26.52
C THR A 556 11.95 25.90 25.58
N TRP A 557 12.65 25.82 24.45
CA TRP A 557 12.64 24.65 23.58
C TRP A 557 13.53 23.56 24.17
N SER A 558 13.01 22.34 24.24
CA SER A 558 13.76 21.18 24.74
C SER A 558 13.54 19.95 23.86
N LEU A 559 14.57 19.11 23.76
CA LEU A 559 14.49 17.84 23.02
C LEU A 559 13.58 16.85 23.75
N VAL A 560 12.67 16.23 23.02
CA VAL A 560 11.83 15.13 23.50
C VAL A 560 12.26 13.82 22.82
N ASN A 561 12.21 12.72 23.55
CA ASN A 561 12.48 11.42 22.97
C ASN A 561 11.30 10.98 22.10
N SER A 562 11.52 10.95 20.79
CA SER A 562 10.54 10.47 19.81
C SER A 562 10.41 8.95 19.79
N GLY A 563 11.39 8.22 20.35
CA GLY A 563 11.51 6.77 20.18
C GLY A 563 11.96 6.35 18.78
N GLY A 564 12.41 7.30 17.95
CA GLY A 564 12.88 7.05 16.58
C GLY A 564 14.38 6.89 16.44
N THR A 565 14.81 6.67 15.20
CA THR A 565 16.20 6.41 14.81
C THR A 565 16.73 7.50 13.89
N TRP A 566 18.06 7.60 13.77
CA TRP A 566 18.72 8.71 13.08
C TRP A 566 18.49 8.78 11.56
N TRP A 567 17.94 7.74 10.93
CA TRP A 567 17.60 7.75 9.49
C TRP A 567 16.16 8.16 9.19
N GLU A 568 15.32 8.30 10.20
CA GLU A 568 13.92 8.69 10.06
C GLU A 568 13.80 10.21 10.04
N TYR A 569 13.02 10.79 9.12
CA TYR A 569 12.70 12.22 9.11
C TYR A 569 11.21 12.41 9.37
N LEU A 570 10.86 13.27 10.32
CA LEU A 570 9.48 13.66 10.60
C LEU A 570 9.18 14.97 9.87
N LEU A 571 8.26 14.92 8.91
CA LEU A 571 8.02 15.97 7.92
C LEU A 571 6.90 16.91 8.32
N ASP A 572 5.89 16.41 9.05
CA ASP A 572 4.78 17.23 9.54
C ASP A 572 4.27 16.74 10.90
N VAL A 573 3.59 17.64 11.62
CA VAL A 573 3.06 17.42 12.97
C VAL A 573 1.72 18.10 13.15
N TRP A 574 0.77 17.39 13.74
CA TRP A 574 -0.54 17.90 14.10
C TRP A 574 -1.01 17.26 15.40
N GLY A 575 -1.80 17.96 16.20
CA GLY A 575 -2.40 17.38 17.39
C GLY A 575 -3.87 17.76 17.58
N SER A 576 -4.60 16.89 18.26
CA SER A 576 -5.97 17.17 18.69
C SER A 576 -6.00 17.87 20.07
N ALA A 577 -4.95 17.65 20.88
CA ALA A 577 -4.75 18.23 22.20
C ALA A 577 -3.26 18.25 22.58
N SER A 578 -2.92 18.87 23.71
CA SER A 578 -1.54 18.90 24.26
C SER A 578 -0.98 17.51 24.58
N ASP A 579 -1.86 16.54 24.80
CA ASP A 579 -1.57 15.15 25.15
C ASP A 579 -1.98 14.15 24.07
N ASP A 580 -2.24 14.64 22.85
CA ASP A 580 -2.65 13.82 21.71
C ASP A 580 -2.11 14.43 20.41
N VAL A 581 -0.87 14.06 20.07
CA VAL A 581 -0.10 14.66 18.97
C VAL A 581 0.45 13.58 18.04
N PHE A 582 0.39 13.83 16.75
CA PHE A 582 0.80 12.93 15.68
C PHE A 582 1.89 13.59 14.85
N ALA A 583 2.91 12.83 14.49
CA ALA A 583 3.95 13.26 13.56
C ALA A 583 4.10 12.21 12.46
N VAL A 584 4.19 12.67 11.22
CA VAL A 584 4.33 11.80 10.04
C VAL A 584 5.67 12.03 9.33
N GLY A 585 6.17 11.04 8.60
CA GLY A 585 7.50 11.13 8.00
C GLY A 585 7.85 10.05 6.98
N LEU A 586 9.15 10.00 6.66
CA LEU A 586 9.73 9.01 5.74
C LEU A 586 9.59 7.59 6.28
N ASP A 587 9.59 6.62 5.37
CA ASP A 587 9.58 5.18 5.69
C ASP A 587 8.48 4.83 6.70
N THR A 588 7.27 5.34 6.50
CA THR A 588 6.06 4.93 7.25
C THR A 588 6.05 5.40 8.71
N ALA A 589 6.91 6.35 9.05
CA ALA A 589 6.94 6.95 10.37
C ALA A 589 5.63 7.67 10.67
N ILE A 590 4.74 7.02 11.41
CA ILE A 590 3.59 7.67 12.06
C ILE A 590 3.81 7.53 13.56
N ARG A 591 4.13 8.63 14.23
CA ARG A 591 4.35 8.65 15.67
C ARG A 591 3.19 9.31 16.37
N HIS A 592 2.83 8.77 17.53
CA HIS A 592 1.78 9.28 18.39
C HIS A 592 2.30 9.55 19.79
N PHE A 593 2.01 10.75 20.29
CA PHE A 593 2.24 11.20 21.64
C PHE A 593 0.95 11.10 22.45
N ASP A 594 0.96 10.25 23.48
CA ASP A 594 -0.19 9.99 24.35
C ASP A 594 -0.22 10.89 25.61
N GLY A 595 0.50 12.00 25.58
CA GLY A 595 0.72 12.87 26.75
C GLY A 595 1.85 12.45 27.66
N THR A 596 2.41 11.25 27.45
CA THR A 596 3.51 10.72 28.27
C THR A 596 4.72 10.33 27.44
N SER A 597 4.52 9.71 26.28
CA SER A 597 5.60 9.23 25.42
C SER A 597 5.19 9.17 23.96
N TRP A 598 6.17 9.34 23.09
CA TRP A 598 6.02 9.07 21.66
C TRP A 598 6.17 7.58 21.39
N SER A 599 5.29 7.05 20.56
CA SER A 599 5.31 5.66 20.11
C SER A 599 5.02 5.57 18.62
N LEU A 600 5.57 4.55 17.95
CA LEU A 600 5.27 4.28 16.54
C LEU A 600 3.89 3.62 16.43
N MET A 601 3.04 4.16 15.58
CA MET A 601 1.80 3.53 15.15
C MET A 601 2.08 2.61 13.97
N ALA A 602 1.55 1.39 14.02
CA ALA A 602 1.58 0.53 12.84
C ALA A 602 0.62 1.08 11.78
N ALA A 603 1.15 1.34 10.59
CA ALA A 603 0.38 1.53 9.38
C ALA A 603 0.86 0.47 8.40
N ASP A 604 -0.06 -0.34 7.86
CA ASP A 604 0.22 -1.35 6.83
C ASP A 604 0.48 -0.67 5.46
N SER A 605 1.37 0.31 5.46
CA SER A 605 1.64 1.23 4.36
C SER A 605 3.15 1.37 4.18
N SER A 606 3.68 1.46 2.96
CA SER A 606 5.08 1.69 2.61
C SER A 606 5.49 3.09 2.12
N PRO A 607 4.58 4.01 1.73
CA PRO A 607 5.00 5.32 1.25
C PRO A 607 5.46 6.23 2.40
N SER A 608 6.29 7.21 2.07
CA SER A 608 6.56 8.34 2.97
C SER A 608 5.33 9.21 3.10
N LEU A 609 5.13 9.78 4.28
CA LEU A 609 4.04 10.69 4.59
C LEU A 609 4.60 12.08 4.90
N THR A 610 4.03 13.10 4.28
CA THR A 610 4.52 14.48 4.28
C THR A 610 3.56 15.46 4.90
N GLY A 611 2.26 15.14 4.96
CA GLY A 611 1.25 16.00 5.57
C GLY A 611 0.34 15.22 6.50
N VAL A 612 -0.03 15.83 7.63
CA VAL A 612 -0.98 15.26 8.59
C VAL A 612 -1.94 16.32 9.11
N TRP A 613 -3.22 15.97 9.15
CA TRP A 613 -4.26 16.80 9.75
C TRP A 613 -5.40 15.93 10.24
N GLY A 614 -6.08 16.35 11.31
CA GLY A 614 -7.26 15.64 11.79
C GLY A 614 -8.32 16.58 12.36
N THR A 615 -9.48 16.00 12.67
CA THR A 615 -10.51 16.68 13.48
C THR A 615 -10.44 16.28 14.95
N THR A 616 -10.07 15.03 15.21
CA THR A 616 -9.96 14.42 16.54
C THR A 616 -8.85 13.38 16.53
N GLY A 617 -8.43 12.88 17.70
CA GLY A 617 -7.45 11.79 17.80
C GLY A 617 -7.84 10.47 17.12
N ASP A 618 -9.12 10.31 16.74
CA ASP A 618 -9.66 9.12 16.07
C ASP A 618 -10.16 9.41 14.64
N ASP A 619 -9.84 10.58 14.07
CA ASP A 619 -10.24 11.01 12.72
C ASP A 619 -9.13 11.89 12.11
N ILE A 620 -8.14 11.23 11.51
CA ILE A 620 -6.87 11.84 11.07
C ILE A 620 -6.56 11.39 9.65
N PHE A 621 -6.13 12.32 8.82
CA PHE A 621 -5.66 12.08 7.46
C PHE A 621 -4.16 12.28 7.40
N ALA A 622 -3.49 11.36 6.70
CA ALA A 622 -2.09 11.49 6.34
C ALA A 622 -1.94 11.30 4.83
N VAL A 623 -1.11 12.15 4.22
CA VAL A 623 -0.87 12.15 2.78
C VAL A 623 0.62 12.09 2.47
N GLY A 624 0.99 11.63 1.28
CA GLY A 624 2.40 11.61 0.89
C GLY A 624 2.72 11.08 -0.50
N ASP A 625 3.82 10.32 -0.56
CA ASP A 625 4.44 9.86 -1.80
C ASP A 625 3.46 9.12 -2.70
N THR A 626 3.57 9.37 -4.01
CA THR A 626 2.77 8.69 -5.05
C THR A 626 1.26 8.78 -4.86
N GLY A 627 0.81 9.90 -4.31
CA GLY A 627 -0.60 10.15 -4.05
C GLY A 627 -1.14 9.42 -2.83
N ALA A 628 -0.29 8.86 -1.96
CA ALA A 628 -0.74 8.11 -0.80
C ALA A 628 -1.73 8.94 0.05
N ILE A 629 -2.87 8.34 0.39
CA ILE A 629 -3.83 8.90 1.35
C ILE A 629 -4.22 7.79 2.33
N LEU A 630 -3.97 8.02 3.61
CA LEU A 630 -4.38 7.18 4.71
C LEU A 630 -5.36 7.94 5.61
N HIS A 631 -6.36 7.24 6.14
CA HIS A 631 -7.35 7.78 7.06
C HIS A 631 -7.39 6.93 8.33
N TYR A 632 -6.96 7.50 9.45
CA TYR A 632 -7.07 6.90 10.76
C TYR A 632 -8.49 7.11 11.28
N THR A 633 -9.27 6.03 11.32
CA THR A 633 -10.66 6.09 11.72
C THR A 633 -11.13 4.79 12.38
N ILE A 634 -12.19 4.88 13.18
CA ILE A 634 -12.88 3.70 13.68
C ILE A 634 -13.67 3.11 12.52
N PRO A 635 -13.39 1.86 12.10
CA PRO A 635 -14.19 1.20 11.07
C PRO A 635 -15.67 1.22 11.50
N PRO A 636 -16.60 1.54 10.59
CA PRO A 636 -18.01 1.58 10.94
C PRO A 636 -18.41 0.26 11.61
N PHE A 637 -19.00 0.36 12.81
CA PHE A 637 -19.55 -0.81 13.50
C PHE A 637 -20.57 -1.48 12.56
N PHE A 638 -20.26 -2.68 12.06
CA PHE A 638 -21.30 -3.57 11.60
C PHE A 638 -22.10 -3.99 12.83
N THR A 639 -23.14 -3.21 13.15
CA THR A 639 -24.31 -3.82 13.74
C THR A 639 -24.81 -4.78 12.66
N ASP A 640 -24.68 -6.09 12.91
CA ASP A 640 -25.63 -7.00 12.29
C ASP A 640 -27.02 -6.39 12.58
N GLY A 641 -27.89 -6.28 11.58
CA GLY A 641 -29.14 -5.53 11.70
C GLY A 641 -30.16 -6.14 12.67
N PHE A 642 -29.79 -6.33 13.93
CA PHE A 642 -30.51 -7.01 14.99
C PHE A 642 -30.37 -6.29 16.34
N GLU A 643 -30.27 -4.95 16.37
CA GLU A 643 -30.63 -4.20 17.58
C GLU A 643 -31.85 -3.29 17.35
N THR A 644 -32.99 -3.83 17.79
CA THR A 644 -34.17 -3.16 18.34
C THR A 644 -34.46 -1.72 17.88
N GLY A 645 -35.07 -1.57 16.70
CA GLY A 645 -35.64 -0.31 16.21
C GLY A 645 -37.15 -0.41 15.97
N ASP A 646 -37.87 0.51 16.60
CA ASP A 646 -39.32 0.74 16.63
C ASP A 646 -40.11 0.55 15.30
N LEU A 647 -41.16 -0.28 15.33
CA LEU A 647 -42.07 -0.56 14.19
C LEU A 647 -43.28 0.40 14.10
N SER A 648 -43.20 1.62 14.62
CA SER A 648 -44.39 2.51 14.65
C SER A 648 -44.58 3.42 13.42
N GLY A 649 -43.80 3.27 12.34
CA GLY A 649 -43.69 4.32 11.32
C GLY A 649 -44.44 4.17 9.99
N TRP A 650 -44.89 2.99 9.57
CA TRP A 650 -45.36 2.79 8.19
C TRP A 650 -46.87 2.57 8.11
N SER A 651 -47.64 3.66 8.04
CA SER A 651 -49.03 3.62 7.57
C SER A 651 -49.06 3.69 6.03
N ALA A 652 -49.47 2.60 5.40
CA ALA A 652 -49.72 2.53 3.96
C ALA A 652 -50.92 3.41 3.56
N ALA A 653 -50.76 4.22 2.52
CA ALA A 653 -51.87 4.79 1.77
C ALA A 653 -51.80 4.28 0.32
N VAL A 654 -52.81 3.49 -0.06
CA VAL A 654 -53.12 3.00 -1.40
C VAL A 654 -53.98 4.04 -2.11
N PRO A 655 -53.72 4.34 -3.39
CA PRO A 655 -54.67 3.94 -4.44
C PRO A 655 -54.08 2.92 -5.43
#